data_AF-A0A1Q8DXN0-F1
#
_entry.id   AF-A0A1Q8DXN0-F1
#
_cell.length_a   1.000
_cell.length_b   1.000
_cell.length_c   1.000
_cell.angle_alpha   90.00
_cell.angle_beta   90.00
_cell.angle_gamma   90.00
#
_symmetry.space_group_name_H-M   'P 1'
#
loop_
_entity.id
_entity.type
_entity.pdbx_description
1 polymer ?
#
loop_
_entity_poly.entity_id
_entity_poly.type
_entity_poly.pdbx_seq_one_letter_code
_entity_poly.pdbx_strand_id
1 'polypeptide(L)'
;MRTNIYKHSVLTAGIVATMSMTAANAAEVVYDEKDAFSVANKATATYTVADNSNQQIAESNEVVVNVTETGAFSLVAKNDDTSSGGAIGDDLNENIAIHPAAGSSVNFNHTLSNDGNISDTYTIALANPSNSLPASATIKYQIKEGNANVGNSETIAIGGTITLKPGQTADITITATTSSDRVIGNDTSFTVTATSKYLTDKGQTTADKKATNTNNAITTTPVYAITKSATTNLNNKIFDTNNANAYVDYTITVKNEGNIDGTAVKITDALPAGLVAIKTGEDNYTAPTVVASGTSTAKDANISTNGKEITVIGQDIKMNETITVTFRAKKDTTTPATGTNITNYALVEDDVDGNGSFDLVDSSGDAADTSVSEKTYEDTSTGNYKGKDSNSNATITTSNQTRNLAIKSNTLDQEVALISQNNTYIYTITNKGTDIVEAASADKVYFTVAPTTNDANITINEAEVFVDANDNGSYDSGETLLTKTANGYDLNEAATTGLAPDDFVKIGVTVNTNGSGSNLVGGTNNIDDSETMTVTVLPQGPVAGTPAPANASVSSTTTMKGVNLLKYQAVAACKAGLTTLSWTTDSISGGEAKPGNCVYYKITAENTFSDASKVINGLTVTDTLETPKIIYEGDFTSETSGGSPAAKATYSNPDLVATFDSLAASEIGTIYFSAQISQTGTN
;
A
#
# COMPACT_ATOMS: atom_id res chain seq x y z
N MET A 1 84.98 12.67 17.14
CA MET A 1 85.54 11.47 16.48
C MET A 1 86.09 10.53 17.53
N ARG A 2 85.90 9.22 17.34
CA ARG A 2 86.51 8.09 18.07
C ARG A 2 86.14 7.86 19.55
N THR A 3 85.63 6.64 19.78
CA THR A 3 85.82 5.69 20.91
C THR A 3 85.46 6.03 22.35
N ASN A 4 84.69 5.08 22.91
CA ASN A 4 84.74 4.44 24.23
C ASN A 4 84.76 5.31 25.49
N ILE A 5 84.00 4.89 26.52
CA ILE A 5 84.51 4.35 27.80
C ILE A 5 83.47 4.48 28.95
N TYR A 6 82.98 3.31 29.41
CA TYR A 6 82.73 2.85 30.80
C TYR A 6 81.55 3.30 31.70
N LYS A 7 81.07 2.26 32.42
CA LYS A 7 80.80 2.12 33.88
C LYS A 7 79.36 2.21 34.41
N HIS A 8 78.85 1.00 34.74
CA HIS A 8 78.11 0.54 35.93
C HIS A 8 77.15 1.49 36.69
N SER A 9 75.90 1.01 36.75
CA SER A 9 75.03 0.82 37.93
C SER A 9 74.97 1.92 38.99
N VAL A 10 73.80 2.55 39.11
CA VAL A 10 73.15 2.75 40.42
C VAL A 10 71.63 2.59 40.26
N LEU A 11 71.10 1.74 41.13
CA LEU A 11 69.71 1.44 41.43
C LEU A 11 68.97 2.72 41.86
N THR A 12 67.83 3.04 41.23
CA THR A 12 66.89 4.01 41.81
C THR A 12 65.46 3.51 41.60
N ALA A 13 64.85 3.06 42.70
CA ALA A 13 63.43 2.77 42.78
C ALA A 13 62.63 4.06 42.60
N GLY A 14 61.70 4.07 41.66
CA GLY A 14 60.74 5.16 41.44
C GLY A 14 59.35 4.57 41.24
N ILE A 15 58.48 4.75 42.23
CA ILE A 15 57.06 4.47 42.16
C ILE A 15 56.42 5.46 41.18
N VAL A 16 55.77 4.97 40.13
CA VAL A 16 54.79 5.73 39.34
C VAL A 16 53.55 4.87 39.18
N ALA A 17 52.44 5.32 39.76
CA ALA A 17 51.10 4.92 39.40
C ALA A 17 50.51 6.05 38.54
N THR A 18 50.19 5.75 37.27
CA THR A 18 48.82 5.81 36.70
C THR A 18 48.84 5.78 35.16
N MET A 19 47.98 4.90 34.62
CA MET A 19 47.36 4.88 33.28
C MET A 19 48.17 4.38 32.07
N SER A 20 48.20 3.04 31.97
CA SER A 20 47.58 2.23 30.91
C SER A 20 47.79 2.66 29.46
N MET A 21 48.87 2.19 28.85
CA MET A 21 48.92 1.37 27.63
C MET A 21 50.39 0.94 27.48
N THR A 22 50.74 -0.16 28.14
CA THR A 22 52.02 -0.83 27.94
C THR A 22 51.94 -1.63 26.64
N ALA A 23 52.62 -1.17 25.60
CA ALA A 23 53.13 -2.05 24.57
C ALA A 23 54.05 -3.06 25.28
N ALA A 24 53.53 -4.27 25.51
CA ALA A 24 54.28 -5.37 26.06
C ALA A 24 55.13 -5.95 24.92
N ASN A 25 56.43 -6.01 25.15
CA ASN A 25 57.34 -6.82 24.35
C ASN A 25 56.83 -8.27 24.37
N ALA A 26 57.12 -9.04 23.31
CA ALA A 26 56.99 -10.51 23.30
C ALA A 26 57.35 -11.04 24.70
N ALA A 27 56.48 -11.87 25.29
CA ALA A 27 56.64 -12.34 26.67
C ALA A 27 57.80 -13.35 26.78
N GLU A 28 59.02 -12.85 26.60
CA GLU A 28 60.27 -13.51 26.85
C GLU A 28 60.48 -13.44 28.36
N VAL A 29 60.18 -14.55 29.03
CA VAL A 29 60.45 -14.69 30.46
C VAL A 29 61.88 -15.17 30.57
N VAL A 30 62.78 -14.38 31.19
CA VAL A 30 64.18 -14.76 31.41
C VAL A 30 64.49 -14.71 32.90
N TYR A 31 64.85 -15.86 33.47
CA TYR A 31 65.31 -15.98 34.85
C TYR A 31 66.71 -16.60 34.92
N ASP A 32 67.66 -15.87 35.51
CA ASP A 32 69.04 -16.30 35.79
C ASP A 32 69.25 -16.37 37.32
N GLU A 33 69.28 -17.58 37.88
CA GLU A 33 69.75 -17.81 39.25
C GLU A 33 71.24 -18.16 39.19
N LYS A 34 72.08 -17.34 39.83
CA LYS A 34 73.52 -17.62 40.00
C LYS A 34 73.75 -18.73 41.04
N ASP A 35 73.21 -19.92 40.81
CA ASP A 35 73.68 -21.12 41.49
C ASP A 35 74.70 -21.83 40.60
N ALA A 36 75.82 -21.15 40.38
CA ALA A 36 76.99 -21.72 39.74
C ALA A 36 77.66 -22.70 40.72
N PHE A 37 77.36 -23.99 40.61
CA PHE A 37 78.24 -24.98 41.22
C PHE A 37 79.42 -25.25 40.28
N SER A 38 80.61 -25.26 40.86
CA SER A 38 81.86 -25.48 40.16
C SER A 38 82.25 -26.95 40.25
N VAL A 39 82.47 -27.60 39.10
CA VAL A 39 83.16 -28.89 39.08
C VAL A 39 84.65 -28.60 38.88
N ALA A 40 85.43 -28.86 39.92
CA ALA A 40 86.88 -28.76 39.90
C ALA A 40 87.50 -30.12 39.54
N ASN A 41 88.22 -30.19 38.42
CA ASN A 41 88.99 -31.36 38.04
C ASN A 41 90.49 -31.07 38.16
N LYS A 42 91.18 -31.87 38.98
CA LYS A 42 92.63 -31.74 39.24
C LYS A 42 93.28 -33.12 39.19
N ALA A 43 94.16 -33.32 38.22
CA ALA A 43 94.86 -34.59 38.04
C ALA A 43 96.16 -34.63 38.87
N THR A 44 96.45 -35.77 39.48
CA THR A 44 97.70 -36.03 40.22
C THR A 44 98.47 -37.17 39.60
N ALA A 45 99.78 -36.98 39.40
CA ALA A 45 100.70 -38.02 38.97
C ALA A 45 101.81 -38.20 40.01
N THR A 46 102.17 -39.46 40.30
CA THR A 46 103.33 -39.78 41.14
C THR A 46 104.45 -40.40 40.31
N TYR A 47 105.68 -39.94 40.54
CA TYR A 47 106.87 -40.42 39.84
C TYR A 47 108.09 -40.40 40.76
N THR A 48 109.14 -41.14 40.38
CA THR A 48 110.47 -41.09 41.04
C THR A 48 111.52 -40.73 40.00
N VAL A 49 112.52 -39.95 40.42
CA VAL A 49 113.61 -39.50 39.54
C VAL A 49 114.85 -40.31 39.89
N ALA A 50 115.62 -40.73 38.88
CA ALA A 50 116.85 -41.49 39.10
C ALA A 50 117.79 -40.74 40.08
N ASP A 51 118.37 -41.50 41.01
CA ASP A 51 119.16 -41.06 42.18
C ASP A 51 118.36 -40.49 43.38
N ASN A 52 117.01 -40.54 43.37
CA ASN A 52 116.17 -40.23 44.53
C ASN A 52 114.98 -41.20 44.68
N SER A 53 114.93 -41.94 45.80
CA SER A 53 113.88 -42.93 46.10
C SER A 53 112.60 -42.35 46.71
N ASN A 54 112.50 -41.03 46.90
CA ASN A 54 111.28 -40.40 47.43
C ASN A 54 110.27 -40.12 46.32
N GLN A 55 109.05 -40.65 46.48
CA GLN A 55 107.90 -40.44 45.58
C GLN A 55 107.58 -38.95 45.47
N GLN A 56 107.67 -38.41 44.26
CA GLN A 56 107.29 -37.03 43.94
C GLN A 56 105.84 -37.01 43.45
N ILE A 57 105.10 -35.95 43.78
CA ILE A 57 103.74 -35.71 43.30
C ILE A 57 103.78 -34.45 42.43
N ALA A 58 103.23 -34.52 41.21
CA ALA A 58 102.92 -33.36 40.40
C ALA A 58 101.39 -33.22 40.27
N GLU A 59 100.91 -31.99 40.41
CA GLU A 59 99.50 -31.63 40.29
C GLU A 59 99.27 -30.76 39.05
N SER A 60 98.20 -31.00 38.29
CA SER A 60 97.80 -30.11 37.20
C SER A 60 97.17 -28.81 37.73
N ASN A 61 97.00 -27.82 36.85
CA ASN A 61 96.12 -26.67 37.13
C ASN A 61 94.66 -27.14 37.25
N GLU A 62 93.90 -26.46 38.11
CA GLU A 62 92.47 -26.66 38.29
C GLU A 62 91.72 -25.99 37.14
N VAL A 63 90.82 -26.72 36.48
CA VAL A 63 89.89 -26.14 35.51
C VAL A 63 88.51 -26.15 36.15
N VAL A 64 87.92 -24.96 36.31
CA VAL A 64 86.60 -24.77 36.88
C VAL A 64 85.61 -24.54 35.76
N VAL A 65 84.57 -25.38 35.69
CA VAL A 65 83.39 -25.12 34.86
C VAL A 65 82.27 -24.65 35.78
N ASN A 66 81.76 -23.45 35.52
CA ASN A 66 80.57 -22.93 36.18
C ASN A 66 79.34 -23.35 35.36
N VAL A 67 78.41 -24.07 35.97
CA VAL A 67 77.12 -24.40 35.36
C VAL A 67 76.06 -23.52 36.00
N THR A 68 75.45 -22.62 35.22
CA THR A 68 74.26 -21.85 35.65
C THR A 68 73.01 -22.46 35.03
N GLU A 69 71.97 -22.68 35.82
CA GLU A 69 70.66 -23.11 35.31
C GLU A 69 69.84 -21.87 34.93
N THR A 70 69.49 -21.71 33.67
CA THR A 70 68.69 -20.59 33.15
C THR A 70 67.36 -21.15 32.66
N GLY A 71 66.27 -20.68 33.27
CA GLY A 71 64.91 -20.93 32.78
C GLY A 71 64.46 -19.74 31.94
N ALA A 72 64.20 -19.97 30.65
CA ALA A 72 63.64 -18.96 29.77
C ALA A 72 62.65 -19.60 28.79
N PHE A 73 61.55 -18.91 28.50
CA PHE A 73 60.53 -19.40 27.57
C PHE A 73 59.66 -18.28 27.02
N SER A 74 59.02 -18.55 25.89
CA SER A 74 58.13 -17.61 25.20
C SER A 74 56.89 -18.31 24.66
N LEU A 75 55.78 -17.57 24.58
CA LEU A 75 54.52 -18.01 23.96
C LEU A 75 54.05 -16.94 22.98
N VAL A 76 54.13 -17.21 21.68
CA VAL A 76 53.86 -16.23 20.63
C VAL A 76 52.79 -16.71 19.65
N ALA A 77 52.02 -15.77 19.08
CA ALA A 77 50.97 -16.02 18.12
C ALA A 77 51.53 -16.37 16.73
N LYS A 78 50.76 -17.13 15.95
CA LYS A 78 51.13 -17.59 14.60
C LYS A 78 50.02 -17.43 13.56
N ASN A 79 48.85 -16.94 13.94
CA ASN A 79 47.87 -16.53 12.93
C ASN A 79 48.36 -15.25 12.24
N ASP A 80 48.03 -15.09 10.96
CA ASP A 80 48.28 -13.84 10.25
C ASP A 80 47.15 -12.86 10.59
N ASP A 81 47.45 -11.85 11.40
CA ASP A 81 46.54 -10.79 11.84
C ASP A 81 47.05 -9.37 11.48
N THR A 82 48.01 -9.31 10.55
CA THR A 82 48.72 -8.09 10.12
C THR A 82 47.84 -6.98 9.53
N SER A 83 46.58 -7.28 9.23
CA SER A 83 45.61 -6.32 8.71
C SER A 83 44.95 -5.44 9.78
N SER A 84 45.07 -5.78 11.07
CA SER A 84 44.42 -5.07 12.19
C SER A 84 45.37 -4.39 13.17
N GLY A 85 46.69 -4.60 13.05
CA GLY A 85 47.71 -3.99 13.89
C GLY A 85 48.55 -4.98 14.71
N GLY A 86 48.13 -6.25 14.81
CA GLY A 86 48.95 -7.36 15.28
C GLY A 86 49.99 -7.81 14.25
N ALA A 87 51.00 -8.58 14.66
CA ALA A 87 51.96 -9.19 13.76
C ALA A 87 52.32 -10.60 14.22
N ILE A 88 52.46 -11.54 13.27
CA ILE A 88 52.96 -12.90 13.54
C ILE A 88 54.19 -12.85 14.45
N GLY A 89 54.13 -13.56 15.57
CA GLY A 89 55.19 -13.59 16.58
C GLY A 89 55.00 -12.62 17.75
N ASP A 90 53.85 -11.94 17.85
CA ASP A 90 53.47 -11.13 19.01
C ASP A 90 52.63 -11.92 20.05
N ASP A 91 52.02 -11.22 20.99
CA ASP A 91 51.19 -11.78 22.06
C ASP A 91 49.68 -11.76 21.76
N LEU A 92 49.28 -11.60 20.49
CA LEU A 92 47.90 -11.44 20.05
C LEU A 92 47.57 -12.35 18.86
N ASN A 93 46.41 -12.99 18.89
CA ASN A 93 45.72 -13.41 17.67
C ASN A 93 44.46 -12.56 17.57
N GLU A 94 44.46 -11.52 16.73
CA GLU A 94 43.36 -10.56 16.64
C GLU A 94 42.38 -10.81 15.48
N ASN A 95 41.09 -10.56 15.69
CA ASN A 95 40.04 -10.54 14.66
C ASN A 95 39.98 -11.81 13.80
N ILE A 96 40.23 -12.98 14.38
CA ILE A 96 40.18 -14.23 13.64
C ILE A 96 38.70 -14.51 13.28
N ALA A 97 38.41 -14.52 11.98
CA ALA A 97 37.07 -14.71 11.44
C ALA A 97 36.49 -16.07 11.85
N ILE A 98 35.21 -16.07 12.19
CA ILE A 98 34.46 -17.29 12.50
C ILE A 98 33.02 -17.14 12.05
N HIS A 99 32.49 -18.23 11.52
CA HIS A 99 31.13 -18.36 11.06
C HIS A 99 30.12 -18.24 12.22
N PRO A 100 28.93 -17.65 11.98
CA PRO A 100 27.98 -17.35 13.05
C PRO A 100 27.24 -18.57 13.62
N ALA A 101 27.01 -19.64 12.87
CA ALA A 101 26.25 -20.80 13.35
C ALA A 101 26.85 -21.49 14.59
N ALA A 102 25.97 -22.11 15.37
CA ALA A 102 26.35 -22.99 16.46
C ALA A 102 27.19 -24.18 15.96
N GLY A 103 28.24 -24.52 16.71
CA GLY A 103 29.15 -25.62 16.34
C GLY A 103 30.27 -25.22 15.38
N SER A 104 30.30 -23.98 14.88
CA SER A 104 31.42 -23.47 14.12
C SER A 104 32.70 -23.41 14.95
N SER A 105 33.83 -23.69 14.30
CA SER A 105 35.13 -23.76 14.94
C SER A 105 36.14 -22.79 14.34
N VAL A 106 37.00 -22.23 15.18
CA VAL A 106 38.11 -21.37 14.77
C VAL A 106 39.42 -21.87 15.38
N ASN A 107 40.52 -21.75 14.64
CA ASN A 107 41.85 -22.22 15.06
C ASN A 107 42.76 -21.05 15.44
N PHE A 108 43.24 -21.08 16.68
CA PHE A 108 44.28 -20.18 17.18
C PHE A 108 45.60 -20.92 17.30
N ASN A 109 46.62 -20.45 16.61
CA ASN A 109 47.92 -21.07 16.51
C ASN A 109 48.95 -20.29 17.32
N HIS A 110 49.75 -21.01 18.11
CA HIS A 110 50.78 -20.47 18.99
C HIS A 110 52.07 -21.25 18.84
N THR A 111 53.20 -20.63 19.18
CA THR A 111 54.49 -21.30 19.37
C THR A 111 54.96 -21.11 20.80
N LEU A 112 55.16 -22.21 21.52
CA LEU A 112 55.78 -22.22 22.84
C LEU A 112 57.25 -22.63 22.69
N SER A 113 58.21 -21.80 23.13
CA SER A 113 59.64 -22.11 23.04
C SER A 113 60.25 -22.31 24.43
N ASN A 114 61.12 -23.30 24.60
CA ASN A 114 62.02 -23.39 25.75
C ASN A 114 63.38 -22.80 25.36
N ASP A 115 63.56 -21.53 25.70
CA ASP A 115 64.76 -20.73 25.41
C ASP A 115 65.84 -20.89 26.51
N GLY A 116 65.52 -21.62 27.59
CA GLY A 116 66.43 -21.93 28.69
C GLY A 116 67.39 -23.09 28.38
N ASN A 117 68.28 -23.38 29.34
CA ASN A 117 69.29 -24.45 29.19
C ASN A 117 68.96 -25.74 29.98
N ILE A 118 67.74 -25.82 30.53
CA ILE A 118 67.19 -26.97 31.25
C ILE A 118 65.90 -27.48 30.59
N SER A 119 65.53 -28.74 30.82
CA SER A 119 64.21 -29.23 30.40
C SER A 119 63.13 -28.69 31.34
N ASP A 120 62.03 -28.21 30.78
CA ASP A 120 60.91 -27.64 31.54
C ASP A 120 59.58 -28.23 31.06
N THR A 121 58.58 -28.16 31.93
CA THR A 121 57.22 -28.63 31.68
C THR A 121 56.24 -27.49 31.90
N TYR A 122 55.49 -27.15 30.85
CA TYR A 122 54.57 -26.02 30.83
C TYR A 122 53.14 -26.51 30.94
N THR A 123 52.40 -26.00 31.92
CA THR A 123 50.95 -26.23 32.03
C THR A 123 50.22 -25.22 31.16
N ILE A 124 49.38 -25.70 30.24
CA ILE A 124 48.61 -24.86 29.31
C ILE A 124 47.19 -24.66 29.83
N ALA A 125 46.85 -23.42 30.15
CA ALA A 125 45.51 -23.05 30.64
C ALA A 125 44.86 -22.02 29.72
N LEU A 126 43.52 -22.06 29.64
CA LEU A 126 42.71 -21.05 28.97
C LEU A 126 41.90 -20.30 30.01
N ALA A 127 41.85 -18.97 29.90
CA ALA A 127 41.04 -18.12 30.75
C ALA A 127 40.19 -17.22 29.87
N ASN A 128 38.87 -17.21 30.10
CA ASN A 128 37.95 -16.35 29.36
C ASN A 128 37.61 -15.11 30.21
N PRO A 129 38.08 -13.90 29.85
CA PRO A 129 37.75 -12.68 30.56
C PRO A 129 36.31 -12.19 30.32
N SER A 130 35.60 -12.68 29.28
CA SER A 130 34.34 -12.08 28.80
C SER A 130 33.26 -13.09 28.36
N ASN A 131 33.13 -14.26 29.01
CA ASN A 131 31.98 -15.18 28.85
C ASN A 131 31.49 -15.48 27.41
N SER A 132 32.37 -15.48 26.40
CA SER A 132 32.08 -15.99 25.06
C SER A 132 33.36 -16.47 24.35
N LEU A 133 33.21 -17.59 23.62
CA LEU A 133 34.19 -18.59 23.14
C LEU A 133 35.34 -18.98 24.10
N PRO A 134 35.61 -20.29 24.35
CA PRO A 134 35.01 -21.49 23.74
C PRO A 134 34.01 -22.21 24.64
N ALA A 135 32.93 -22.74 24.05
CA ALA A 135 32.03 -23.68 24.72
C ALA A 135 32.68 -25.05 24.98
N SER A 136 33.64 -25.41 24.13
CA SER A 136 34.64 -26.45 24.31
C SER A 136 35.86 -26.08 23.47
N ALA A 137 37.07 -26.44 23.92
CA ALA A 137 38.30 -26.23 23.15
C ALA A 137 39.15 -27.50 23.15
N THR A 138 39.71 -27.80 21.99
CA THR A 138 40.68 -28.89 21.82
C THR A 138 42.07 -28.28 21.64
N ILE A 139 43.03 -28.67 22.48
CA ILE A 139 44.41 -28.22 22.38
C ILE A 139 45.23 -29.35 21.75
N LYS A 140 45.73 -29.11 20.54
CA LYS A 140 46.65 -30.03 19.86
C LYS A 140 48.02 -29.40 19.77
N TYR A 141 49.07 -30.19 19.97
CA TYR A 141 50.44 -29.68 19.84
C TYR A 141 51.35 -30.64 19.06
N GLN A 142 52.43 -30.10 18.51
CA GLN A 142 53.52 -30.83 17.86
C GLN A 142 54.86 -30.24 18.29
N ILE A 143 55.69 -31.05 18.95
CA ILE A 143 57.05 -30.63 19.33
C ILE A 143 57.92 -30.56 18.08
N LYS A 144 58.79 -29.56 18.03
CA LYS A 144 59.79 -29.33 17.00
C LYS A 144 61.18 -29.10 17.57
N GLU A 145 62.17 -29.54 16.81
CA GLU A 145 63.58 -29.22 17.00
C GLU A 145 64.08 -28.60 15.70
N GLY A 146 64.27 -27.27 15.71
CA GLY A 146 64.33 -26.50 14.47
C GLY A 146 63.05 -26.67 13.65
N ASN A 147 63.18 -27.11 12.39
CA ASN A 147 62.04 -27.37 11.51
C ASN A 147 61.53 -28.82 11.53
N ALA A 148 62.20 -29.72 12.27
CA ALA A 148 61.86 -31.14 12.30
C ALA A 148 60.85 -31.45 13.41
N ASN A 149 59.84 -32.26 13.12
CA ASN A 149 58.90 -32.76 14.12
C ASN A 149 59.59 -33.79 15.03
N VAL A 150 59.39 -33.65 16.33
CA VAL A 150 59.84 -34.60 17.34
C VAL A 150 58.61 -35.32 17.90
N GLY A 151 58.56 -36.63 17.69
CA GLY A 151 57.39 -37.45 18.09
C GLY A 151 56.14 -37.17 17.24
N ASN A 152 55.02 -37.73 17.68
CA ASN A 152 53.72 -37.53 17.04
C ASN A 152 53.02 -36.29 17.62
N SER A 153 52.05 -35.76 16.88
CA SER A 153 51.18 -34.73 17.42
C SER A 153 50.22 -35.32 18.47
N GLU A 154 50.05 -34.60 19.57
CA GLU A 154 49.25 -35.03 20.71
C GLU A 154 48.12 -34.03 21.01
N THR A 155 47.07 -34.51 21.66
CA THR A 155 45.94 -33.71 22.12
C THR A 155 45.88 -33.73 23.64
N ILE A 156 45.77 -32.56 24.25
CA ILE A 156 45.68 -32.38 25.69
C ILE A 156 44.38 -31.68 26.07
N ALA A 157 43.91 -31.97 27.29
CA ALA A 157 42.83 -31.21 27.89
C ALA A 157 43.36 -29.84 28.38
N ILE A 158 42.43 -28.91 28.62
CA ILE A 158 42.75 -27.64 29.29
C ILE A 158 43.36 -27.95 30.68
N GLY A 159 44.50 -27.34 30.99
CA GLY A 159 45.31 -27.65 32.18
C GLY A 159 46.29 -28.81 31.98
N GLY A 160 46.38 -29.39 30.78
CA GLY A 160 47.40 -30.37 30.42
C GLY A 160 48.79 -29.76 30.30
N THR A 161 49.81 -30.62 30.17
CA THR A 161 51.22 -30.21 30.21
C THR A 161 51.97 -30.55 28.93
N ILE A 162 52.91 -29.69 28.53
CA ILE A 162 53.86 -29.91 27.42
C ILE A 162 55.28 -29.85 27.99
N THR A 163 56.10 -30.87 27.76
CA THR A 163 57.51 -30.90 28.20
C THR A 163 58.44 -30.64 27.02
N LEU A 164 59.34 -29.66 27.17
CA LEU A 164 60.30 -29.27 26.14
C LEU A 164 61.73 -29.36 26.68
N LYS A 165 62.64 -29.95 25.89
CA LYS A 165 64.09 -29.87 26.12
C LYS A 165 64.62 -28.49 25.71
N PRO A 166 65.83 -28.10 26.16
CA PRO A 166 66.47 -26.86 25.72
C PRO A 166 66.46 -26.70 24.20
N GLY A 167 65.99 -25.57 23.70
CA GLY A 167 65.94 -25.24 22.26
C GLY A 167 64.82 -25.92 21.46
N GLN A 168 63.92 -26.68 22.11
CA GLN A 168 62.73 -27.21 21.45
C GLN A 168 61.56 -26.23 21.50
N THR A 169 60.71 -26.29 20.49
CA THR A 169 59.45 -25.54 20.43
C THR A 169 58.25 -26.48 20.34
N ALA A 170 57.07 -26.00 20.69
CA ALA A 170 55.80 -26.67 20.41
C ALA A 170 54.90 -25.73 19.60
N ASP A 171 54.52 -26.18 18.40
CA ASP A 171 53.42 -25.58 17.65
C ASP A 171 52.12 -26.06 18.29
N ILE A 172 51.33 -25.13 18.82
CA ILE A 172 50.07 -25.39 19.51
C ILE A 172 48.93 -24.85 18.66
N THR A 173 47.90 -25.67 18.42
CA THR A 173 46.64 -25.26 17.80
C THR A 173 45.52 -25.43 18.83
N ILE A 174 44.82 -24.34 19.12
CA ILE A 174 43.63 -24.32 19.96
C ILE A 174 42.43 -24.19 19.02
N THR A 175 41.64 -25.24 18.89
CA THR A 175 40.38 -25.23 18.15
C THR A 175 39.25 -24.88 19.12
N ALA A 176 38.68 -23.69 18.97
CA ALA A 176 37.59 -23.18 19.80
C ALA A 176 36.25 -23.33 19.04
N THR A 177 35.21 -23.86 19.70
CA THR A 177 33.89 -24.09 19.09
C THR A 177 32.78 -23.32 19.80
N THR A 178 31.83 -22.77 19.03
CA THR A 178 30.66 -22.02 19.52
C THR A 178 29.57 -22.97 20.05
N SER A 179 28.86 -22.60 21.13
CA SER A 179 27.71 -23.36 21.65
C SER A 179 26.36 -22.92 21.11
N SER A 180 26.29 -21.71 20.56
CA SER A 180 25.07 -21.09 20.06
C SER A 180 25.40 -20.27 18.82
N ASP A 181 24.37 -19.92 18.08
CA ASP A 181 24.50 -18.95 17.00
C ASP A 181 25.04 -17.62 17.55
N ARG A 182 25.81 -16.92 16.72
CA ARG A 182 26.41 -15.63 16.99
C ARG A 182 25.86 -14.61 16.01
N VAL A 183 25.76 -13.37 16.47
CA VAL A 183 25.31 -12.25 15.65
C VAL A 183 26.51 -11.59 14.95
N ILE A 184 26.26 -10.94 13.82
CA ILE A 184 27.24 -10.20 13.03
C ILE A 184 28.10 -9.27 13.89
N GLY A 185 29.42 -9.31 13.71
CA GLY A 185 30.35 -8.42 14.41
C GLY A 185 30.51 -8.72 15.91
N ASN A 186 29.85 -9.75 16.45
CA ASN A 186 30.08 -10.18 17.81
C ASN A 186 31.57 -10.52 17.99
N ASP A 187 32.19 -9.89 18.98
CA ASP A 187 33.62 -9.90 19.22
C ASP A 187 33.92 -10.54 20.59
N THR A 188 34.81 -11.52 20.60
CA THR A 188 35.03 -12.42 21.76
C THR A 188 36.49 -12.73 21.93
N SER A 189 36.99 -12.73 23.18
CA SER A 189 38.41 -12.96 23.46
C SER A 189 38.65 -13.89 24.63
N PHE A 190 39.75 -14.61 24.61
CA PHE A 190 40.25 -15.43 25.71
C PHE A 190 41.78 -15.48 25.74
N THR A 191 42.35 -15.65 26.92
CA THR A 191 43.80 -15.72 27.11
C THR A 191 44.25 -17.17 27.20
N VAL A 192 45.31 -17.53 26.48
CA VAL A 192 46.08 -18.75 26.71
C VAL A 192 47.27 -18.43 27.63
N THR A 193 47.55 -19.30 28.58
CA THR A 193 48.68 -19.16 29.51
C THR A 193 49.52 -20.43 29.51
N ALA A 194 50.82 -20.30 29.30
CA ALA A 194 51.80 -21.34 29.58
C ALA A 194 52.49 -21.04 30.91
N THR A 195 52.38 -21.95 31.89
CA THR A 195 53.02 -21.81 33.21
C THR A 195 54.17 -22.79 33.37
N SER A 196 55.39 -22.28 33.56
CA SER A 196 56.60 -23.09 33.78
C SER A 196 56.57 -23.80 35.13
N LYS A 197 56.79 -25.11 35.14
CA LYS A 197 56.94 -25.88 36.37
C LYS A 197 58.27 -25.58 37.04
N TYR A 198 59.37 -25.51 36.29
CA TYR A 198 60.70 -25.24 36.86
C TYR A 198 60.74 -23.90 37.61
N LEU A 199 60.29 -22.81 36.98
CA LEU A 199 60.28 -21.49 37.59
C LEU A 199 59.30 -21.40 38.76
N THR A 200 58.20 -22.17 38.71
CA THR A 200 57.27 -22.32 39.84
C THR A 200 57.93 -22.99 41.03
N ASP A 201 58.62 -24.12 40.82
CA ASP A 201 59.30 -24.86 41.87
C ASP A 201 60.46 -24.05 42.49
N LYS A 202 61.08 -23.15 41.70
CA LYS A 202 62.08 -22.17 42.14
C LYS A 202 61.49 -20.91 42.82
N GLY A 203 60.18 -20.88 43.06
CA GLY A 203 59.54 -19.80 43.83
C GLY A 203 59.47 -18.44 43.12
N GLN A 204 59.57 -18.41 41.79
CA GLN A 204 59.56 -17.17 41.01
C GLN A 204 58.20 -16.45 41.05
N THR A 205 58.23 -15.15 40.70
CA THR A 205 57.03 -14.31 40.67
C THR A 205 56.03 -14.81 39.63
N THR A 206 54.78 -14.36 39.71
CA THR A 206 53.74 -14.77 38.75
C THR A 206 54.05 -14.30 37.32
N ALA A 207 54.73 -13.16 37.15
CA ALA A 207 55.16 -12.68 35.84
C ALA A 207 56.30 -13.54 35.28
N ASP A 208 57.24 -13.95 36.15
CA ASP A 208 58.44 -14.69 35.74
C ASP A 208 58.20 -16.20 35.59
N LYS A 209 56.97 -16.69 35.75
CA LYS A 209 56.64 -18.11 35.55
C LYS A 209 55.52 -18.35 34.54
N LYS A 210 54.99 -17.28 33.93
CA LYS A 210 53.87 -17.35 33.00
C LYS A 210 54.16 -16.53 31.74
N ALA A 211 53.94 -17.14 30.59
CA ALA A 211 53.76 -16.43 29.33
C ALA A 211 52.28 -16.50 28.94
N THR A 212 51.71 -15.38 28.51
CA THR A 212 50.30 -15.25 28.13
C THR A 212 50.16 -14.72 26.72
N ASN A 213 49.14 -15.17 26.00
CA ASN A 213 48.77 -14.66 24.69
C ASN A 213 47.24 -14.51 24.62
N THR A 214 46.75 -13.45 23.97
CA THR A 214 45.32 -13.16 23.85
C THR A 214 44.80 -13.57 22.49
N ASN A 215 43.76 -14.38 22.48
CA ASN A 215 43.06 -14.81 21.28
C ASN A 215 41.74 -14.05 21.15
N ASN A 216 41.40 -13.62 19.95
CA ASN A 216 40.20 -12.88 19.65
C ASN A 216 39.56 -13.40 18.35
N ALA A 217 38.25 -13.59 18.39
CA ALA A 217 37.46 -13.98 17.22
C ALA A 217 36.24 -13.09 17.01
N ILE A 218 36.11 -12.61 15.78
CA ILE A 218 35.01 -11.78 15.31
C ILE A 218 34.09 -12.58 14.40
N THR A 219 32.78 -12.44 14.62
CA THR A 219 31.78 -13.10 13.79
C THR A 219 31.70 -12.45 12.42
N THR A 220 31.96 -13.22 11.37
CA THR A 220 31.89 -12.77 9.98
C THR A 220 30.77 -13.47 9.23
N THR A 221 29.86 -12.70 8.66
CA THR A 221 28.72 -13.20 7.88
C THR A 221 28.17 -12.09 6.98
N PRO A 222 27.59 -12.39 5.81
CA PRO A 222 26.62 -11.47 5.22
C PRO A 222 25.42 -11.31 6.16
N VAL A 223 24.75 -10.16 6.05
CA VAL A 223 23.39 -9.93 6.58
C VAL A 223 22.68 -9.04 5.56
N TYR A 224 21.40 -9.29 5.31
CA TYR A 224 20.70 -8.68 4.18
C TYR A 224 19.60 -7.75 4.63
N ALA A 225 19.67 -6.47 4.26
CA ALA A 225 18.53 -5.58 4.39
C ALA A 225 17.65 -5.71 3.15
N ILE A 226 16.47 -6.28 3.34
CA ILE A 226 15.49 -6.59 2.32
C ILE A 226 14.35 -5.58 2.39
N THR A 227 14.12 -4.87 1.30
CA THR A 227 12.91 -4.04 1.16
C THR A 227 12.07 -4.51 0.01
N LYS A 228 10.75 -4.43 0.19
CA LYS A 228 9.81 -4.81 -0.85
C LYS A 228 8.68 -3.80 -0.97
N SER A 229 8.31 -3.55 -2.22
CA SER A 229 7.26 -2.60 -2.56
C SER A 229 6.39 -3.09 -3.71
N ALA A 230 5.15 -2.61 -3.73
CA ALA A 230 4.13 -2.92 -4.72
C ALA A 230 3.49 -1.63 -5.24
N THR A 231 3.31 -1.47 -6.54
CA THR A 231 2.57 -0.32 -7.10
C THR A 231 1.66 -0.83 -8.20
N THR A 232 0.39 -0.44 -8.18
CA THR A 232 -0.56 -0.88 -9.22
C THR A 232 -0.42 -0.04 -10.49
N ASN A 233 -1.03 -0.49 -11.58
CA ASN A 233 -1.14 0.26 -12.82
C ASN A 233 -1.82 1.64 -12.68
N LEU A 234 -2.41 1.93 -11.52
CA LEU A 234 -2.99 3.22 -11.17
C LEU A 234 -2.02 4.12 -10.38
N ASN A 235 -0.75 3.73 -10.25
CA ASN A 235 0.28 4.41 -9.45
C ASN A 235 -0.12 4.59 -7.98
N ASN A 236 -0.84 3.62 -7.42
CA ASN A 236 -1.26 3.60 -6.02
C ASN A 236 -1.18 2.16 -5.45
N LYS A 237 -1.81 1.91 -4.30
CA LYS A 237 -1.89 0.58 -3.67
C LYS A 237 -3.24 -0.12 -3.89
N ILE A 238 -4.13 0.46 -4.69
CA ILE A 238 -5.47 -0.07 -4.96
C ILE A 238 -5.41 -0.92 -6.21
N PHE A 239 -5.71 -2.21 -6.05
CA PHE A 239 -5.72 -3.20 -7.13
C PHE A 239 -7.16 -3.49 -7.54
N ASP A 240 -7.60 -2.87 -8.63
CA ASP A 240 -8.95 -3.07 -9.15
C ASP A 240 -9.08 -4.44 -9.83
N THR A 241 -9.75 -5.37 -9.15
CA THR A 241 -9.89 -6.74 -9.61
C THR A 241 -10.98 -6.93 -10.67
N ASN A 242 -11.77 -5.89 -10.96
CA ASN A 242 -12.73 -5.86 -12.08
C ASN A 242 -12.07 -5.42 -13.39
N ASN A 243 -10.98 -4.66 -13.33
CA ASN A 243 -10.20 -4.31 -14.51
C ASN A 243 -9.33 -5.49 -14.96
N ALA A 244 -9.69 -6.10 -16.10
CA ALA A 244 -8.95 -7.23 -16.68
C ALA A 244 -7.48 -6.91 -17.02
N ASN A 245 -7.15 -5.63 -17.19
CA ASN A 245 -5.80 -5.14 -17.48
C ASN A 245 -5.06 -4.65 -16.22
N ALA A 246 -5.63 -4.80 -15.02
CA ALA A 246 -4.97 -4.42 -13.79
C ALA A 246 -3.73 -5.27 -13.54
N TYR A 247 -2.67 -4.62 -13.08
CA TYR A 247 -1.42 -5.27 -12.71
C TYR A 247 -0.77 -4.57 -11.52
N VAL A 248 0.17 -5.27 -10.89
CA VAL A 248 0.97 -4.82 -9.77
C VAL A 248 2.43 -4.99 -10.13
N ASP A 249 3.19 -3.89 -10.14
CA ASP A 249 4.63 -3.88 -10.25
C ASP A 249 5.24 -4.07 -8.86
N TYR A 250 6.02 -5.14 -8.70
CA TYR A 250 6.78 -5.42 -7.48
C TYR A 250 8.24 -5.04 -7.67
N THR A 251 8.84 -4.52 -6.61
CA THR A 251 10.29 -4.29 -6.50
C THR A 251 10.79 -4.87 -5.20
N ILE A 252 11.84 -5.70 -5.27
CA ILE A 252 12.58 -6.24 -4.13
C ILE A 252 13.98 -5.64 -4.19
N THR A 253 14.50 -5.15 -3.07
CA THR A 253 15.91 -4.77 -2.94
C THR A 253 16.54 -5.61 -1.85
N VAL A 254 17.70 -6.22 -2.12
CA VAL A 254 18.49 -6.99 -1.15
C VAL A 254 19.85 -6.32 -1.03
N LYS A 255 20.15 -5.70 0.11
CA LYS A 255 21.43 -5.05 0.37
C LYS A 255 22.24 -5.85 1.35
N ASN A 256 23.46 -6.26 0.99
CA ASN A 256 24.37 -6.89 1.95
C ASN A 256 25.01 -5.83 2.85
N GLU A 257 24.62 -5.80 4.13
CA GLU A 257 25.17 -4.93 5.16
C GLU A 257 26.15 -5.65 6.10
N GLY A 258 26.41 -6.93 5.82
CA GLY A 258 27.37 -7.76 6.54
C GLY A 258 28.82 -7.29 6.37
N ASN A 259 29.73 -8.09 6.91
CA ASN A 259 31.18 -7.79 6.88
C ASN A 259 31.97 -8.74 5.96
N ILE A 260 31.28 -9.57 5.18
CA ILE A 260 31.83 -10.36 4.07
C ILE A 260 30.84 -10.38 2.89
N ASP A 261 31.32 -10.83 1.73
CA ASP A 261 30.49 -11.01 0.54
C ASP A 261 29.53 -12.20 0.72
N GLY A 262 28.32 -12.09 0.16
CA GLY A 262 27.41 -13.22 -0.02
C GLY A 262 27.64 -13.87 -1.39
N THR A 263 27.66 -15.19 -1.43
CA THR A 263 28.02 -15.94 -2.65
C THR A 263 26.92 -16.91 -3.03
N ALA A 264 26.55 -16.93 -4.30
CA ALA A 264 25.51 -17.82 -4.81
C ALA A 264 24.14 -17.73 -4.09
N VAL A 265 23.80 -16.55 -3.57
CA VAL A 265 22.56 -16.26 -2.84
C VAL A 265 21.32 -16.59 -3.67
N LYS A 266 20.29 -17.13 -3.03
CA LYS A 266 18.98 -17.41 -3.63
C LYS A 266 17.97 -16.38 -3.15
N ILE A 267 17.30 -15.71 -4.09
CA ILE A 267 16.20 -14.76 -3.81
C ILE A 267 14.92 -15.35 -4.37
N THR A 268 13.90 -15.53 -3.53
CA THR A 268 12.61 -16.11 -3.90
C THR A 268 11.47 -15.19 -3.51
N ASP A 269 10.41 -15.17 -4.31
CA ASP A 269 9.18 -14.43 -4.01
C ASP A 269 7.98 -15.30 -4.34
N ALA A 270 7.33 -15.84 -3.31
CA ALA A 270 6.12 -16.63 -3.46
C ALA A 270 4.90 -15.71 -3.47
N LEU A 271 4.24 -15.61 -4.62
CA LEU A 271 3.07 -14.75 -4.78
C LEU A 271 1.90 -15.28 -3.94
N PRO A 272 1.26 -14.41 -3.13
CA PRO A 272 0.14 -14.79 -2.28
C PRO A 272 -1.10 -15.17 -3.10
N ALA A 273 -2.07 -15.80 -2.43
CA ALA A 273 -3.39 -16.03 -3.01
C ALA A 273 -4.00 -14.72 -3.54
N GLY A 274 -4.64 -14.79 -4.71
CA GLY A 274 -5.17 -13.64 -5.43
C GLY A 274 -4.25 -13.06 -6.50
N LEU A 275 -2.95 -13.43 -6.51
CA LEU A 275 -1.98 -12.95 -7.50
C LEU A 275 -1.26 -14.07 -8.25
N VAL A 276 -0.89 -13.80 -9.49
CA VAL A 276 -0.04 -14.65 -10.33
C VAL A 276 0.84 -13.75 -11.19
N ALA A 277 2.08 -14.14 -11.45
CA ALA A 277 2.99 -13.38 -12.29
C ALA A 277 2.47 -13.30 -13.74
N ILE A 278 2.69 -12.16 -14.39
CA ILE A 278 2.39 -12.01 -15.82
C ILE A 278 3.51 -12.68 -16.63
N LYS A 279 3.15 -13.55 -17.57
CA LYS A 279 4.08 -14.37 -18.36
C LYS A 279 4.23 -13.88 -19.80
N THR A 280 5.31 -14.29 -20.45
CA THR A 280 5.58 -14.00 -21.86
C THR A 280 4.39 -14.38 -22.74
N GLY A 281 3.93 -13.43 -23.56
CA GLY A 281 2.78 -13.60 -24.46
C GLY A 281 1.43 -13.18 -23.87
N GLU A 282 1.39 -12.75 -22.61
CA GLU A 282 0.20 -12.16 -21.99
C GLU A 282 0.22 -10.63 -22.06
N ASP A 283 -0.96 -10.00 -21.97
CA ASP A 283 -1.09 -8.54 -21.95
C ASP A 283 -0.37 -7.93 -20.74
N ASN A 284 0.21 -6.75 -20.95
CA ASN A 284 1.03 -6.04 -19.96
C ASN A 284 2.26 -6.80 -19.47
N TYR A 285 2.72 -7.84 -20.17
CA TYR A 285 3.96 -8.52 -19.82
C TYR A 285 5.17 -7.58 -19.84
N THR A 286 6.01 -7.69 -18.81
CA THR A 286 7.35 -7.09 -18.75
C THR A 286 8.26 -8.14 -18.14
N ALA A 287 9.38 -8.42 -18.80
CA ALA A 287 10.33 -9.42 -18.32
C ALA A 287 10.86 -9.02 -16.93
N PRO A 288 10.93 -9.96 -15.97
CA PRO A 288 11.60 -9.69 -14.70
C PRO A 288 13.04 -9.24 -14.92
N THR A 289 13.52 -8.30 -14.10
CA THR A 289 14.89 -7.80 -14.20
C THR A 289 15.61 -7.92 -12.87
N VAL A 290 16.93 -8.10 -12.96
CA VAL A 290 17.86 -8.07 -11.82
C VAL A 290 18.93 -7.04 -12.13
N VAL A 291 19.18 -6.13 -11.19
CA VAL A 291 20.20 -5.09 -11.31
C VAL A 291 21.07 -5.10 -10.06
N ALA A 292 22.38 -5.17 -10.24
CA ALA A 292 23.34 -5.01 -9.16
C ALA A 292 23.86 -3.57 -9.14
N SER A 293 23.94 -2.95 -7.96
CA SER A 293 24.44 -1.58 -7.80
C SER A 293 25.97 -1.48 -7.89
N GLY A 294 26.68 -2.60 -7.77
CA GLY A 294 28.13 -2.68 -7.69
C GLY A 294 28.73 -3.45 -8.86
N THR A 295 29.54 -4.47 -8.54
CA THR A 295 30.32 -5.22 -9.53
C THR A 295 29.89 -6.67 -9.66
N SER A 296 28.87 -7.11 -8.91
CA SER A 296 28.31 -8.44 -9.08
C SER A 296 27.61 -8.55 -10.43
N THR A 297 27.74 -9.71 -11.06
CA THR A 297 27.04 -9.98 -12.31
C THR A 297 25.59 -10.34 -11.98
N ALA A 298 24.64 -9.59 -12.55
CA ALA A 298 23.22 -9.88 -12.39
C ALA A 298 22.88 -11.26 -12.98
N LYS A 299 22.11 -12.05 -12.21
CA LYS A 299 21.54 -13.33 -12.67
C LYS A 299 20.12 -13.13 -13.21
N ASP A 300 19.58 -14.16 -13.84
CA ASP A 300 18.22 -14.12 -14.37
C ASP A 300 17.18 -14.31 -13.26
N ALA A 301 16.12 -13.50 -13.29
CA ALA A 301 14.90 -13.72 -12.51
C ALA A 301 13.93 -14.59 -13.31
N ASN A 302 13.58 -15.75 -12.76
CA ASN A 302 12.76 -16.76 -13.42
C ASN A 302 11.37 -16.82 -12.82
N ILE A 303 10.35 -16.92 -13.67
CA ILE A 303 8.96 -17.14 -13.27
C ILE A 303 8.68 -18.65 -13.32
N SER A 304 8.18 -19.21 -12.23
CA SER A 304 7.70 -20.60 -12.17
C SER A 304 6.59 -20.89 -13.19
N THR A 305 6.40 -22.16 -13.55
CA THR A 305 5.44 -22.57 -14.60
C THR A 305 3.99 -22.17 -14.28
N ASN A 306 3.60 -22.28 -13.01
CA ASN A 306 2.30 -21.85 -12.50
C ASN A 306 2.22 -20.33 -12.23
N GLY A 307 3.33 -19.60 -12.37
CA GLY A 307 3.42 -18.16 -12.14
C GLY A 307 3.30 -17.76 -10.67
N LYS A 308 3.48 -18.68 -9.72
CA LYS A 308 3.30 -18.44 -8.28
C LYS A 308 4.58 -18.08 -7.54
N GLU A 309 5.70 -18.11 -8.23
CA GLU A 309 7.02 -17.88 -7.64
C GLU A 309 7.94 -17.20 -8.64
N ILE A 310 8.69 -16.21 -8.16
CA ILE A 310 9.83 -15.59 -8.84
C ILE A 310 11.11 -16.07 -8.14
N THR A 311 12.12 -16.50 -8.88
CA THR A 311 13.37 -17.02 -8.31
C THR A 311 14.60 -16.47 -9.03
N VAL A 312 15.58 -16.01 -8.26
CA VAL A 312 16.95 -15.71 -8.69
C VAL A 312 17.87 -16.68 -7.97
N ILE A 313 18.68 -17.45 -8.71
CA ILE A 313 19.56 -18.48 -8.14
C ILE A 313 21.02 -18.11 -8.45
N GLY A 314 21.88 -18.23 -7.45
CA GLY A 314 23.31 -18.08 -7.61
C GLY A 314 23.75 -16.62 -7.75
N GLN A 315 23.02 -15.68 -7.11
CA GLN A 315 23.35 -14.26 -7.16
C GLN A 315 24.43 -13.93 -6.14
N ASP A 316 25.59 -13.46 -6.59
CA ASP A 316 26.59 -12.90 -5.66
C ASP A 316 26.13 -11.51 -5.20
N ILE A 317 26.32 -11.19 -3.92
CA ILE A 317 25.97 -9.91 -3.33
C ILE A 317 27.15 -9.45 -2.48
N LYS A 318 28.02 -8.62 -3.07
CA LYS A 318 29.21 -8.14 -2.35
C LYS A 318 28.84 -7.24 -1.20
N MET A 319 29.77 -7.08 -0.27
CA MET A 319 29.60 -6.18 0.85
C MET A 319 29.21 -4.76 0.39
N ASN A 320 28.17 -4.19 1.00
CA ASN A 320 27.58 -2.89 0.67
C ASN A 320 26.94 -2.78 -0.73
N GLU A 321 26.81 -3.88 -1.46
CA GLU A 321 26.09 -3.94 -2.74
C GLU A 321 24.59 -4.14 -2.52
N THR A 322 23.79 -3.66 -3.46
CA THR A 322 22.34 -3.87 -3.50
C THR A 322 21.93 -4.56 -4.80
N ILE A 323 21.16 -5.63 -4.68
CA ILE A 323 20.47 -6.29 -5.80
C ILE A 323 19.03 -5.79 -5.84
N THR A 324 18.55 -5.37 -7.00
CA THR A 324 17.16 -4.97 -7.24
C THR A 324 16.50 -5.93 -8.20
N VAL A 325 15.41 -6.56 -7.77
CA VAL A 325 14.59 -7.47 -8.59
C VAL A 325 13.23 -6.80 -8.85
N THR A 326 12.81 -6.75 -10.11
CA THR A 326 11.47 -6.26 -10.48
C THR A 326 10.69 -7.29 -11.28
N PHE A 327 9.38 -7.35 -11.07
CA PHE A 327 8.47 -8.20 -11.82
C PHE A 327 7.04 -7.70 -11.70
N ARG A 328 6.14 -8.24 -12.52
CA ARG A 328 4.72 -7.84 -12.56
C ARG A 328 3.80 -9.01 -12.25
N ALA A 329 2.77 -8.75 -11.45
CA ALA A 329 1.70 -9.69 -11.15
C ALA A 329 0.34 -9.17 -11.60
N LYS A 330 -0.61 -10.08 -11.82
CA LYS A 330 -2.02 -9.82 -12.12
C LYS A 330 -2.91 -10.67 -11.22
N LYS A 331 -4.22 -10.47 -11.33
CA LYS A 331 -5.23 -11.25 -10.59
C LYS A 331 -5.11 -12.73 -10.94
N ASP A 332 -5.06 -13.57 -9.92
CA ASP A 332 -5.24 -15.01 -10.07
C ASP A 332 -6.73 -15.38 -9.99
N THR A 333 -7.25 -15.96 -11.06
CA THR A 333 -8.63 -16.44 -11.15
C THR A 333 -8.81 -17.87 -10.63
N THR A 334 -7.70 -18.59 -10.38
CA THR A 334 -7.70 -19.98 -9.92
C THR A 334 -7.62 -20.10 -8.40
N THR A 335 -6.88 -19.20 -7.75
CA THR A 335 -6.73 -19.14 -6.29
C THR A 335 -7.03 -17.71 -5.81
N PRO A 336 -8.32 -17.32 -5.66
CA PRO A 336 -8.69 -15.96 -5.23
C PRO A 336 -8.18 -15.62 -3.83
N ALA A 337 -7.95 -14.33 -3.57
CA ALA A 337 -7.66 -13.86 -2.22
C ALA A 337 -8.88 -14.00 -1.31
N THR A 338 -8.66 -14.32 -0.03
CA THR A 338 -9.72 -14.45 0.98
C THR A 338 -10.02 -13.13 1.72
N GLY A 339 -9.16 -12.12 1.57
CA GLY A 339 -9.30 -10.81 2.19
C GLY A 339 -9.03 -9.67 1.21
N THR A 340 -9.26 -8.44 1.66
CA THR A 340 -9.09 -7.25 0.83
C THR A 340 -7.64 -6.75 0.77
N ASN A 341 -6.82 -7.04 1.78
CA ASN A 341 -5.40 -6.72 1.75
C ASN A 341 -4.58 -7.94 1.34
N ILE A 342 -3.70 -7.75 0.36
CA ILE A 342 -2.78 -8.76 -0.13
C ILE A 342 -1.37 -8.26 0.13
N THR A 343 -0.67 -8.90 1.06
CA THR A 343 0.73 -8.63 1.38
C THR A 343 1.59 -9.69 0.73
N ASN A 344 2.66 -9.27 0.06
CA ASN A 344 3.62 -10.16 -0.58
C ASN A 344 4.97 -10.05 0.13
N TYR A 345 5.73 -11.14 0.22
CA TYR A 345 7.00 -11.22 0.92
C TYR A 345 8.07 -11.83 0.00
N ALA A 346 9.30 -11.34 0.12
CA ALA A 346 10.48 -11.91 -0.50
C ALA A 346 11.32 -12.63 0.56
N LEU A 347 11.95 -13.73 0.16
CA LEU A 347 12.81 -14.59 0.94
C LEU A 347 14.22 -14.60 0.34
N VAL A 348 15.24 -14.46 1.18
CA VAL A 348 16.65 -14.57 0.82
C VAL A 348 17.24 -15.74 1.60
N GLU A 349 17.93 -16.63 0.89
CA GLU A 349 18.60 -17.80 1.45
C GLU A 349 20.06 -17.79 1.02
N ASP A 350 20.98 -17.96 1.97
CA ASP A 350 22.42 -18.03 1.71
C ASP A 350 23.11 -19.18 2.48
N ASP A 351 24.02 -19.85 1.78
CA ASP A 351 24.88 -20.92 2.30
C ASP A 351 26.22 -20.30 2.71
N VAL A 352 26.20 -19.72 3.90
CA VAL A 352 27.29 -18.89 4.43
C VAL A 352 28.52 -19.68 4.91
N ASP A 353 28.49 -21.03 4.93
CA ASP A 353 29.67 -21.88 5.18
C ASP A 353 30.08 -22.79 4.00
N GLY A 354 29.28 -22.84 2.94
CA GLY A 354 29.52 -23.62 1.74
C GLY A 354 29.28 -25.12 1.92
N ASN A 355 28.50 -25.54 2.92
CA ASN A 355 28.23 -26.95 3.22
C ASN A 355 27.13 -27.57 2.32
N GLY A 356 26.45 -26.75 1.51
CA GLY A 356 25.33 -27.13 0.64
C GLY A 356 23.94 -26.96 1.26
N SER A 357 23.85 -26.38 2.47
CA SER A 357 22.61 -26.05 3.18
C SER A 357 22.51 -24.54 3.37
N PHE A 358 21.30 -23.99 3.31
CA PHE A 358 21.09 -22.59 3.63
C PHE A 358 21.07 -22.41 5.15
N ASP A 359 22.05 -21.67 5.65
CA ASP A 359 22.20 -21.39 7.08
C ASP A 359 21.78 -19.96 7.41
N LEU A 360 21.65 -19.09 6.42
CA LEU A 360 21.02 -17.78 6.55
C LEU A 360 19.70 -17.81 5.77
N VAL A 361 18.60 -17.52 6.46
CA VAL A 361 17.26 -17.44 5.88
C VAL A 361 16.60 -16.17 6.39
N ASP A 362 16.19 -15.29 5.48
CA ASP A 362 15.78 -13.93 5.81
C ASP A 362 14.59 -13.50 4.97
N SER A 363 13.54 -12.96 5.58
CA SER A 363 12.34 -12.50 4.86
C SER A 363 12.10 -11.03 5.09
N SER A 364 11.82 -10.32 4.00
CA SER A 364 11.42 -8.90 3.99
C SER A 364 10.37 -8.50 5.03
N GLY A 365 9.56 -9.44 5.52
CA GLY A 365 8.53 -9.24 6.52
C GLY A 365 8.97 -9.33 7.98
N ASP A 366 10.20 -9.74 8.27
CA ASP A 366 10.62 -10.21 9.60
C ASP A 366 9.55 -11.17 10.20
N ALA A 367 9.32 -11.06 11.50
CA ALA A 367 8.26 -11.74 12.25
C ALA A 367 6.82 -11.53 11.73
N ALA A 368 6.57 -10.63 10.78
CA ALA A 368 5.25 -10.51 10.13
C ALA A 368 5.01 -11.60 9.08
N ASP A 369 6.05 -12.22 8.53
CA ASP A 369 5.96 -13.38 7.65
C ASP A 369 6.02 -14.68 8.44
N THR A 370 4.86 -15.16 8.88
CA THR A 370 4.78 -16.40 9.68
C THR A 370 4.99 -17.69 8.85
N SER A 371 5.19 -17.57 7.53
CA SER A 371 5.33 -18.74 6.64
C SER A 371 6.74 -19.29 6.58
N VAL A 372 7.72 -18.54 7.06
CA VAL A 372 9.14 -18.88 7.05
C VAL A 372 9.72 -18.88 8.47
N SER A 373 10.74 -19.70 8.69
CA SER A 373 11.55 -19.66 9.91
C SER A 373 12.85 -18.94 9.58
N GLU A 374 13.02 -17.75 10.14
CA GLU A 374 14.19 -16.92 9.87
C GLU A 374 15.40 -17.31 10.72
N LYS A 375 16.57 -17.09 10.13
CA LYS A 375 17.89 -17.17 10.74
C LYS A 375 18.76 -16.09 10.09
N THR A 376 18.72 -14.88 10.64
CA THR A 376 19.29 -13.66 10.01
C THR A 376 20.70 -13.30 10.52
N TYR A 377 21.09 -13.85 11.68
CA TYR A 377 22.34 -13.51 12.39
C TYR A 377 22.51 -12.02 12.72
N GLU A 378 21.43 -11.26 12.72
CA GLU A 378 21.45 -9.84 13.03
C GLU A 378 21.61 -9.57 14.52
N ASP A 379 22.25 -8.44 14.86
CA ASP A 379 22.28 -7.93 16.22
C ASP A 379 21.12 -6.96 16.46
N THR A 380 19.95 -7.51 16.78
CA THR A 380 18.72 -6.76 17.02
C THR A 380 18.68 -6.05 18.38
N SER A 381 19.76 -6.10 19.17
CA SER A 381 19.84 -5.44 20.49
C SER A 381 19.81 -3.91 20.42
N THR A 382 20.08 -3.34 19.24
CA THR A 382 20.03 -1.90 18.96
C THR A 382 18.86 -1.57 18.03
N GLY A 383 18.30 -0.35 18.10
CA GLY A 383 17.17 0.02 17.22
C GLY A 383 17.53 0.26 15.74
N ASN A 384 18.82 0.38 15.43
CA ASN A 384 19.37 0.62 14.09
C ASN A 384 20.46 -0.43 13.81
N TYR A 385 20.02 -1.68 13.67
CA TYR A 385 20.88 -2.81 13.35
C TYR A 385 21.02 -2.99 11.84
N LYS A 386 22.07 -3.70 11.44
CA LYS A 386 22.35 -4.08 10.05
C LYS A 386 21.48 -5.24 9.64
N GLY A 387 21.06 -5.26 8.38
CA GLY A 387 20.16 -6.29 7.85
C GLY A 387 18.69 -5.94 8.01
N LYS A 388 18.35 -4.80 8.64
CA LYS A 388 16.96 -4.49 8.96
C LYS A 388 16.04 -4.44 7.73
N ASP A 389 14.97 -5.20 7.82
CA ASP A 389 14.00 -5.38 6.75
C ASP A 389 12.84 -4.38 6.75
N SER A 390 12.15 -4.29 5.61
CA SER A 390 10.95 -3.48 5.46
C SER A 390 10.01 -3.99 4.36
N ASN A 391 8.89 -4.56 4.78
CA ASN A 391 7.77 -4.90 3.90
C ASN A 391 6.61 -3.88 3.89
N SER A 392 6.82 -2.71 4.50
CA SER A 392 5.75 -1.71 4.74
C SER A 392 5.02 -1.24 3.48
N ASN A 393 5.66 -1.35 2.30
CA ASN A 393 5.12 -0.89 1.03
C ASN A 393 4.67 -2.01 0.07
N ALA A 394 4.67 -3.26 0.51
CA ALA A 394 4.34 -4.42 -0.34
C ALA A 394 2.87 -4.85 -0.28
N THR A 395 2.07 -4.22 0.58
CA THR A 395 0.63 -4.51 0.69
C THR A 395 -0.15 -3.71 -0.34
N ILE A 396 -1.03 -4.39 -1.06
CA ILE A 396 -2.07 -3.79 -1.91
C ILE A 396 -3.45 -4.07 -1.31
N THR A 397 -4.41 -3.21 -1.61
CA THR A 397 -5.82 -3.39 -1.25
C THR A 397 -6.63 -3.65 -2.52
N THR A 398 -7.37 -4.75 -2.57
CA THR A 398 -8.26 -5.08 -3.67
C THR A 398 -9.48 -4.16 -3.66
N SER A 399 -9.90 -3.71 -4.83
CA SER A 399 -11.19 -3.07 -5.07
C SER A 399 -11.89 -3.75 -6.24
N ASN A 400 -13.18 -3.54 -6.37
CA ASN A 400 -13.99 -3.98 -7.49
C ASN A 400 -14.64 -2.75 -8.11
N GLN A 401 -13.83 -1.82 -8.60
CA GLN A 401 -14.34 -0.51 -8.99
C GLN A 401 -15.26 -0.64 -10.20
N THR A 402 -16.47 -0.11 -10.08
CA THR A 402 -17.34 0.12 -11.22
C THR A 402 -18.02 1.47 -11.07
N ARG A 403 -18.23 2.15 -12.20
CA ARG A 403 -18.98 3.39 -12.26
C ARG A 403 -20.27 3.13 -13.01
N ASN A 404 -21.39 3.55 -12.45
CA ASN A 404 -22.70 3.42 -13.06
C ASN A 404 -23.64 4.45 -12.41
N LEU A 405 -24.08 5.45 -13.15
CA LEU A 405 -25.03 6.44 -12.67
C LEU A 405 -26.37 6.20 -13.34
N ALA A 406 -27.40 5.99 -12.52
CA ALA A 406 -28.77 5.80 -12.99
C ALA A 406 -29.59 7.05 -12.69
N ILE A 407 -30.53 7.38 -13.59
CA ILE A 407 -31.53 8.42 -13.36
C ILE A 407 -32.93 7.83 -13.60
N LYS A 408 -33.89 8.21 -12.77
CA LYS A 408 -35.31 7.91 -12.96
C LYS A 408 -36.16 9.15 -12.73
N SER A 409 -37.30 9.22 -13.41
CA SER A 409 -38.34 10.18 -13.07
C SER A 409 -39.18 9.64 -11.91
N ASN A 410 -39.37 10.46 -10.88
CA ASN A 410 -40.29 10.17 -9.77
C ASN A 410 -41.69 10.69 -10.08
N THR A 411 -41.77 11.72 -10.91
CA THR A 411 -43.01 12.33 -11.38
C THR A 411 -43.36 11.79 -12.76
N LEU A 412 -44.60 11.36 -12.96
CA LEU A 412 -45.10 10.98 -14.29
C LEU A 412 -45.31 12.22 -15.16
N ASP A 413 -45.56 12.02 -16.45
CA ASP A 413 -46.01 13.08 -17.36
C ASP A 413 -47.22 13.81 -16.76
N GLN A 414 -47.24 15.14 -16.84
CA GLN A 414 -48.30 15.95 -16.23
C GLN A 414 -49.18 16.64 -17.27
N GLU A 415 -50.47 16.64 -16.98
CA GLU A 415 -51.42 17.57 -17.57
C GLU A 415 -51.53 18.82 -16.70
N VAL A 416 -51.30 19.98 -17.31
CA VAL A 416 -51.27 21.27 -16.64
C VAL A 416 -52.27 22.22 -17.29
N ALA A 417 -52.73 23.23 -16.55
CA ALA A 417 -53.64 24.22 -17.13
C ALA A 417 -52.94 25.05 -18.22
N LEU A 418 -53.72 25.62 -19.15
CA LEU A 418 -53.22 26.54 -20.18
C LEU A 418 -52.33 27.65 -19.61
N ILE A 419 -52.67 28.19 -18.44
CA ILE A 419 -51.84 29.15 -17.70
C ILE A 419 -51.59 28.58 -16.31
N SER A 420 -50.34 28.23 -16.01
CA SER A 420 -49.94 27.68 -14.71
C SER A 420 -48.47 27.97 -14.43
N GLN A 421 -48.10 27.98 -13.15
CA GLN A 421 -46.71 28.20 -12.72
C GLN A 421 -46.29 27.10 -11.74
N ASN A 422 -44.99 26.82 -11.69
CA ASN A 422 -44.34 25.94 -10.74
C ASN A 422 -44.83 24.48 -10.78
N ASN A 423 -45.14 23.96 -11.97
CA ASN A 423 -45.43 22.53 -12.14
C ASN A 423 -44.12 21.75 -11.99
N THR A 424 -43.97 21.00 -10.90
CA THR A 424 -42.67 20.43 -10.50
C THR A 424 -42.52 18.98 -10.95
N TYR A 425 -41.35 18.66 -11.51
CA TYR A 425 -40.89 17.31 -11.85
C TYR A 425 -39.70 16.93 -10.99
N ILE A 426 -39.79 15.78 -10.31
CA ILE A 426 -38.72 15.26 -9.45
C ILE A 426 -38.02 14.10 -10.14
N TYR A 427 -36.69 14.10 -10.09
CA TYR A 427 -35.84 13.03 -10.61
C TYR A 427 -34.91 12.53 -9.52
N THR A 428 -34.68 11.21 -9.47
CA THR A 428 -33.66 10.61 -8.59
C THR A 428 -32.45 10.21 -9.41
N ILE A 429 -31.28 10.74 -9.07
CA ILE A 429 -29.97 10.31 -9.59
C ILE A 429 -29.31 9.42 -8.54
N THR A 430 -28.89 8.21 -8.92
CA THR A 430 -28.34 7.20 -8.00
C THR A 430 -27.00 6.68 -8.51
N ASN A 431 -26.01 6.55 -7.63
CA ASN A 431 -24.79 5.80 -7.93
C ASN A 431 -25.06 4.30 -7.79
N LYS A 432 -25.09 3.58 -8.91
CA LYS A 432 -25.22 2.11 -8.98
C LYS A 432 -23.90 1.41 -9.26
N GLY A 433 -22.77 2.12 -9.10
CA GLY A 433 -21.43 1.58 -9.17
C GLY A 433 -21.01 0.86 -7.88
N THR A 434 -19.74 0.50 -7.81
CA THR A 434 -19.12 -0.20 -6.67
C THR A 434 -17.75 0.40 -6.38
N ASP A 435 -17.39 0.50 -5.10
CA ASP A 435 -16.09 1.02 -4.58
C ASP A 435 -15.66 2.41 -5.10
N ILE A 436 -16.57 3.14 -5.74
CA ILE A 436 -16.39 4.50 -6.24
C ILE A 436 -17.49 5.40 -5.66
N VAL A 437 -17.09 6.52 -5.06
CA VAL A 437 -17.98 7.62 -4.70
C VAL A 437 -18.04 8.59 -5.88
N GLU A 438 -19.22 8.74 -6.47
CA GLU A 438 -19.44 9.64 -7.61
C GLU A 438 -19.66 11.07 -7.13
N ALA A 439 -19.29 12.06 -7.94
CA ALA A 439 -19.50 13.47 -7.64
C ALA A 439 -18.94 13.95 -6.29
N ALA A 440 -17.94 13.26 -5.70
CA ALA A 440 -17.27 13.70 -4.46
C ALA A 440 -16.36 14.93 -4.66
N SER A 441 -16.12 15.31 -5.91
CA SER A 441 -15.37 16.50 -6.29
C SER A 441 -16.11 17.19 -7.43
N ALA A 442 -16.00 18.51 -7.48
CA ALA A 442 -16.53 19.31 -8.57
C ALA A 442 -16.04 18.84 -9.95
N ASP A 443 -16.84 19.13 -10.97
CA ASP A 443 -16.59 18.85 -12.38
C ASP A 443 -16.46 17.34 -12.75
N LYS A 444 -16.87 16.42 -11.85
CA LYS A 444 -16.82 14.97 -12.09
C LYS A 444 -18.09 14.37 -12.64
N VAL A 445 -19.24 14.95 -12.34
CA VAL A 445 -20.54 14.52 -12.86
C VAL A 445 -21.40 15.76 -13.03
N TYR A 446 -21.80 16.03 -14.26
CA TYR A 446 -22.84 17.04 -14.53
C TYR A 446 -24.17 16.36 -14.77
N PHE A 447 -25.25 17.13 -14.73
CA PHE A 447 -26.47 16.77 -15.43
C PHE A 447 -27.01 17.98 -16.19
N THR A 448 -27.73 17.73 -17.28
CA THR A 448 -28.40 18.76 -18.07
C THR A 448 -29.89 18.59 -17.96
N VAL A 449 -30.60 19.72 -18.03
CA VAL A 449 -32.03 19.81 -18.23
C VAL A 449 -32.21 20.51 -19.56
N ALA A 450 -32.93 19.90 -20.50
CA ALA A 450 -33.17 20.48 -21.81
C ALA A 450 -34.55 20.08 -22.36
N PRO A 451 -35.28 21.01 -23.01
CA PRO A 451 -36.46 20.64 -23.78
C PRO A 451 -36.05 19.89 -25.06
N THR A 452 -36.95 19.06 -25.59
CA THR A 452 -36.71 18.27 -26.82
C THR A 452 -37.32 18.95 -28.04
N THR A 453 -38.41 19.69 -27.84
CA THR A 453 -38.94 20.70 -28.77
C THR A 453 -38.80 22.07 -28.11
N ASN A 454 -39.28 23.16 -28.72
CA ASN A 454 -39.33 24.44 -28.03
C ASN A 454 -40.71 25.03 -28.26
N ASP A 455 -41.69 24.54 -27.48
CA ASP A 455 -43.00 25.18 -27.45
C ASP A 455 -42.89 26.55 -26.77
N ALA A 456 -43.33 27.61 -27.46
CA ALA A 456 -43.23 28.98 -26.95
C ALA A 456 -44.12 29.25 -25.72
N ASN A 457 -45.10 28.37 -25.45
CA ASN A 457 -46.06 28.50 -24.36
C ASN A 457 -45.74 27.59 -23.17
N ILE A 458 -44.72 26.72 -23.27
CA ILE A 458 -44.26 25.84 -22.19
C ILE A 458 -42.80 26.16 -21.90
N THR A 459 -42.55 26.76 -20.74
CA THR A 459 -41.22 27.19 -20.32
C THR A 459 -40.69 26.27 -19.23
N ILE A 460 -39.61 25.54 -19.53
CA ILE A 460 -38.83 24.84 -18.52
C ILE A 460 -37.94 25.86 -17.80
N ASN A 461 -38.08 25.98 -16.48
CA ASN A 461 -37.32 26.95 -15.71
C ASN A 461 -35.95 26.39 -15.30
N GLU A 462 -34.98 26.50 -16.22
CA GLU A 462 -33.60 26.11 -15.96
C GLU A 462 -32.91 26.96 -14.87
N ALA A 463 -33.49 28.11 -14.48
CA ALA A 463 -32.94 28.91 -13.38
C ALA A 463 -33.41 28.41 -11.99
N GLU A 464 -34.39 27.51 -11.94
CA GLU A 464 -35.02 27.01 -10.71
C GLU A 464 -34.87 25.49 -10.54
N VAL A 465 -33.69 24.95 -10.85
CA VAL A 465 -33.38 23.55 -10.56
C VAL A 465 -32.87 23.45 -9.13
N PHE A 466 -33.49 22.63 -8.30
CA PHE A 466 -33.19 22.54 -6.86
C PHE A 466 -33.03 21.10 -6.38
N VAL A 467 -32.51 20.92 -5.17
CA VAL A 467 -32.44 19.62 -4.48
C VAL A 467 -33.68 19.47 -3.60
N ASP A 468 -34.52 18.48 -3.88
CA ASP A 468 -35.70 18.13 -3.08
C ASP A 468 -35.28 17.18 -1.95
N ALA A 469 -34.79 17.76 -0.86
CA ALA A 469 -34.19 17.00 0.24
C ALA A 469 -35.24 16.38 1.16
N ASN A 470 -36.43 16.98 1.23
CA ASN A 470 -37.52 16.52 2.10
C ASN A 470 -38.58 15.68 1.36
N ASP A 471 -38.44 15.48 0.05
CA ASP A 471 -39.33 14.68 -0.81
C ASP A 471 -40.77 15.20 -0.84
N ASN A 472 -40.96 16.51 -0.77
CA ASN A 472 -42.28 17.13 -0.82
C ASN A 472 -42.62 17.73 -2.20
N GLY A 473 -41.69 17.67 -3.16
CA GLY A 473 -41.89 18.15 -4.52
C GLY A 473 -41.98 19.68 -4.64
N SER A 474 -41.46 20.44 -3.68
CA SER A 474 -41.46 21.91 -3.66
C SER A 474 -40.09 22.42 -3.24
N TYR A 475 -39.68 23.58 -3.76
CA TYR A 475 -38.46 24.24 -3.30
C TYR A 475 -38.71 24.97 -1.97
N ASP A 476 -38.09 24.49 -0.90
CA ASP A 476 -38.24 25.04 0.45
C ASP A 476 -37.04 25.85 0.95
N SER A 477 -37.29 26.68 1.97
CA SER A 477 -36.22 27.41 2.65
C SER A 477 -35.24 26.44 3.32
N GLY A 478 -33.98 26.49 2.89
CA GLY A 478 -32.90 25.63 3.38
C GLY A 478 -32.50 24.52 2.41
N GLU A 479 -33.25 24.33 1.32
CA GLU A 479 -32.85 23.47 0.22
C GLU A 479 -31.87 24.17 -0.73
N THR A 480 -31.13 23.36 -1.49
CA THR A 480 -30.10 23.87 -2.39
C THR A 480 -30.71 24.21 -3.75
N LEU A 481 -30.64 25.47 -4.14
CA LEU A 481 -30.83 25.89 -5.53
C LEU A 481 -29.53 25.67 -6.31
N LEU A 482 -29.59 24.96 -7.42
CA LEU A 482 -28.44 24.56 -8.21
C LEU A 482 -28.09 25.60 -9.27
N THR A 483 -26.79 25.77 -9.52
CA THR A 483 -26.27 26.78 -10.43
C THR A 483 -25.96 26.16 -11.80
N LYS A 484 -26.63 26.65 -12.85
CA LYS A 484 -26.35 26.20 -14.22
C LYS A 484 -24.99 26.74 -14.70
N THR A 485 -24.13 25.84 -15.16
CA THR A 485 -22.85 26.16 -15.82
C THR A 485 -22.92 25.90 -17.32
N ALA A 486 -21.83 26.16 -18.05
CA ALA A 486 -21.72 25.85 -19.47
C ALA A 486 -21.87 24.34 -19.78
N ASN A 487 -21.54 23.46 -18.82
CA ASN A 487 -21.61 22.00 -18.96
C ASN A 487 -22.91 21.39 -18.39
N GLY A 488 -23.82 22.23 -17.84
CA GLY A 488 -24.98 21.79 -17.06
C GLY A 488 -24.82 22.13 -15.57
N TYR A 489 -25.54 21.42 -14.72
CA TYR A 489 -25.47 21.54 -13.26
C TYR A 489 -24.47 20.53 -12.72
N ASP A 490 -23.61 20.95 -11.80
CA ASP A 490 -22.64 20.04 -11.16
C ASP A 490 -23.35 19.25 -10.06
N LEU A 491 -23.32 17.91 -10.15
CA LEU A 491 -23.93 17.04 -9.16
C LEU A 491 -23.25 17.16 -7.78
N ASN A 492 -21.99 17.62 -7.72
CA ASN A 492 -21.32 17.89 -6.45
C ASN A 492 -21.99 19.03 -5.65
N GLU A 493 -22.63 20.00 -6.31
CA GLU A 493 -23.40 21.04 -5.63
C GLU A 493 -24.64 20.44 -4.93
N ALA A 494 -25.23 19.40 -5.53
CA ALA A 494 -26.36 18.67 -4.99
C ALA A 494 -25.97 17.66 -3.90
N ALA A 495 -24.76 17.09 -3.98
CA ALA A 495 -24.22 16.13 -3.02
C ALA A 495 -22.73 16.41 -2.77
N THR A 496 -22.42 17.32 -1.85
CA THR A 496 -21.05 17.85 -1.64
C THR A 496 -20.03 16.81 -1.17
N THR A 497 -20.48 15.76 -0.48
CA THR A 497 -19.66 14.59 -0.09
C THR A 497 -19.59 13.52 -1.16
N GLY A 498 -20.28 13.71 -2.28
CA GLY A 498 -20.51 12.70 -3.31
C GLY A 498 -21.59 11.68 -2.93
N LEU A 499 -21.89 10.81 -3.90
CA LEU A 499 -22.82 9.69 -3.78
C LEU A 499 -22.00 8.41 -3.62
N ALA A 500 -22.01 7.79 -2.44
CA ALA A 500 -21.44 6.46 -2.27
C ALA A 500 -22.27 5.42 -3.07
N PRO A 501 -21.77 4.19 -3.26
CA PRO A 501 -22.58 3.13 -3.87
C PRO A 501 -23.97 3.02 -3.23
N ASP A 502 -24.99 3.01 -4.08
CA ASP A 502 -26.43 3.06 -3.78
C ASP A 502 -27.00 4.35 -3.17
N ASP A 503 -26.17 5.35 -2.87
CA ASP A 503 -26.65 6.68 -2.50
C ASP A 503 -27.27 7.41 -3.70
N PHE A 504 -28.17 8.33 -3.38
CA PHE A 504 -28.92 9.09 -4.38
C PHE A 504 -29.16 10.54 -3.94
N VAL A 505 -29.47 11.38 -4.92
CA VAL A 505 -30.00 12.73 -4.71
C VAL A 505 -31.27 12.91 -5.55
N LYS A 506 -32.21 13.68 -5.02
CA LYS A 506 -33.43 14.08 -5.73
C LYS A 506 -33.30 15.51 -6.19
N ILE A 507 -33.58 15.75 -7.46
CA ILE A 507 -33.58 17.09 -8.04
C ILE A 507 -34.98 17.44 -8.54
N GLY A 508 -35.38 18.70 -8.36
CA GLY A 508 -36.62 19.26 -8.85
C GLY A 508 -36.40 20.24 -10.00
N VAL A 509 -37.31 20.21 -10.97
CA VAL A 509 -37.35 21.17 -12.08
C VAL A 509 -38.78 21.69 -12.22
N THR A 510 -38.94 23.01 -12.31
CA THR A 510 -40.26 23.65 -12.49
C THR A 510 -40.55 23.95 -13.96
N VAL A 511 -41.82 23.79 -14.35
CA VAL A 511 -42.34 24.10 -15.68
C VAL A 511 -43.52 25.05 -15.57
N ASN A 512 -43.50 26.11 -16.38
CA ASN A 512 -44.54 27.13 -16.45
C ASN A 512 -45.25 27.08 -17.81
N THR A 513 -46.55 27.39 -17.83
CA THR A 513 -47.35 27.46 -19.06
C THR A 513 -48.06 28.80 -19.23
N ASN A 514 -48.16 29.26 -20.46
CA ASN A 514 -48.82 30.52 -20.84
C ASN A 514 -49.54 30.43 -22.20
N GLY A 515 -50.33 29.38 -22.37
CA GLY A 515 -51.15 29.16 -23.56
C GLY A 515 -52.54 29.81 -23.49
N SER A 516 -53.33 29.59 -24.54
CA SER A 516 -54.69 30.08 -24.70
C SER A 516 -55.59 29.01 -25.31
N GLY A 517 -56.92 29.10 -25.11
CA GLY A 517 -57.89 28.17 -25.70
C GLY A 517 -58.98 28.93 -26.41
N SER A 518 -58.88 29.09 -27.74
CA SER A 518 -59.88 29.79 -28.56
C SER A 518 -60.16 29.07 -29.87
N ASN A 519 -61.42 28.73 -30.10
CA ASN A 519 -61.91 28.19 -31.38
C ASN A 519 -62.40 29.30 -32.34
N LEU A 520 -62.16 30.58 -32.03
CA LEU A 520 -62.48 31.68 -32.94
C LEU A 520 -61.62 31.56 -34.21
N VAL A 521 -62.18 31.87 -35.38
CA VAL A 521 -61.42 31.93 -36.63
C VAL A 521 -60.28 32.94 -36.48
N GLY A 522 -59.03 32.48 -36.62
CA GLY A 522 -57.83 33.29 -36.41
C GLY A 522 -57.39 33.44 -34.94
N GLY A 523 -58.09 32.81 -34.00
CA GLY A 523 -57.65 32.65 -32.61
C GLY A 523 -56.59 31.57 -32.46
N THR A 524 -55.95 31.54 -31.29
CA THR A 524 -54.97 30.51 -30.92
C THR A 524 -55.61 29.51 -29.97
N ASN A 525 -55.34 28.21 -30.19
CA ASN A 525 -55.74 27.13 -29.30
C ASN A 525 -54.52 26.26 -29.03
N ASN A 526 -54.07 26.26 -27.78
CA ASN A 526 -52.92 25.52 -27.27
C ASN A 526 -53.33 24.32 -26.41
N ILE A 527 -54.61 23.95 -26.43
CA ILE A 527 -55.04 22.69 -25.83
C ILE A 527 -54.34 21.55 -26.57
N ASP A 528 -53.78 20.61 -25.80
CA ASP A 528 -52.98 19.47 -26.26
C ASP A 528 -51.58 19.80 -26.81
N ASP A 529 -51.17 21.08 -26.84
CA ASP A 529 -49.76 21.42 -27.05
C ASP A 529 -48.94 20.83 -25.89
N SER A 530 -47.78 20.28 -26.22
CA SER A 530 -46.95 19.53 -25.27
C SER A 530 -45.46 19.78 -25.49
N GLU A 531 -44.69 19.75 -24.41
CA GLU A 531 -43.23 19.85 -24.43
C GLU A 531 -42.63 18.70 -23.62
N THR A 532 -41.58 18.08 -24.15
CA THR A 532 -40.89 16.99 -23.47
C THR A 532 -39.53 17.46 -22.99
N MET A 533 -39.32 17.41 -21.66
CA MET A 533 -38.07 17.71 -20.99
C MET A 533 -37.23 16.44 -20.89
N THR A 534 -35.94 16.51 -21.20
CA THR A 534 -34.98 15.43 -20.98
C THR A 534 -33.93 15.86 -19.97
N VAL A 535 -33.74 15.03 -18.94
CA VAL A 535 -32.64 15.16 -17.98
C VAL A 535 -31.57 14.13 -18.30
N THR A 536 -30.33 14.57 -18.53
CA THR A 536 -29.21 13.70 -18.88
C THR A 536 -28.08 13.83 -17.86
N VAL A 537 -27.68 12.74 -17.24
CA VAL A 537 -26.49 12.66 -16.37
C VAL A 537 -25.25 12.42 -17.23
N LEU A 538 -24.20 13.22 -17.00
CA LEU A 538 -22.99 13.33 -17.79
C LEU A 538 -21.73 13.10 -16.91
N PRO A 539 -21.34 11.83 -16.68
CA PRO A 539 -20.13 11.48 -15.95
C PRO A 539 -18.86 11.94 -16.71
N GLN A 540 -17.88 12.51 -16.01
CA GLN A 540 -16.66 13.08 -16.61
C GLN A 540 -15.40 12.34 -16.20
N GLY A 541 -14.48 12.17 -17.15
CA GLY A 541 -13.11 11.68 -16.94
C GLY A 541 -12.99 10.37 -16.16
N PRO A 542 -11.77 9.93 -15.81
CA PRO A 542 -11.58 8.83 -14.88
C PRO A 542 -11.77 9.31 -13.42
N VAL A 543 -12.37 8.44 -12.58
CA VAL A 543 -12.43 8.59 -11.11
C VAL A 543 -11.77 7.37 -10.50
N ALA A 544 -10.77 7.60 -9.63
CA ALA A 544 -9.89 6.56 -9.09
C ALA A 544 -9.26 5.64 -10.16
N GLY A 545 -9.04 6.15 -11.38
CA GLY A 545 -8.52 5.38 -12.51
C GLY A 545 -9.58 4.64 -13.33
N THR A 546 -10.82 4.57 -12.86
CA THR A 546 -11.94 3.95 -13.58
C THR A 546 -12.56 4.95 -14.58
N PRO A 547 -12.63 4.63 -15.89
CA PRO A 547 -13.18 5.50 -16.93
C PRO A 547 -14.65 5.91 -16.70
N ALA A 548 -15.08 7.01 -17.33
CA ALA A 548 -16.47 7.46 -17.27
C ALA A 548 -17.44 6.42 -17.86
N PRO A 549 -18.56 6.12 -17.18
CA PRO A 549 -19.61 5.29 -17.75
C PRO A 549 -20.41 6.05 -18.80
N ALA A 550 -21.31 5.33 -19.49
CA ALA A 550 -22.22 5.95 -20.44
C ALA A 550 -23.18 6.93 -19.75
N ASN A 551 -23.62 7.95 -20.49
CA ASN A 551 -24.64 8.89 -20.03
C ASN A 551 -25.96 8.16 -19.79
N ALA A 552 -26.70 8.59 -18.78
CA ALA A 552 -28.05 8.11 -18.49
C ALA A 552 -29.04 9.26 -18.67
N SER A 553 -30.18 9.00 -19.28
CA SER A 553 -31.21 10.02 -19.50
C SER A 553 -32.61 9.50 -19.20
N VAL A 554 -33.49 10.41 -18.83
CA VAL A 554 -34.93 10.18 -18.68
C VAL A 554 -35.68 11.42 -19.14
N SER A 555 -36.91 11.24 -19.61
CA SER A 555 -37.75 12.33 -20.11
C SER A 555 -39.08 12.39 -19.38
N SER A 556 -39.68 13.57 -19.34
CA SER A 556 -41.03 13.82 -18.85
C SER A 556 -41.74 14.82 -19.77
N THR A 557 -43.02 14.59 -20.01
CA THR A 557 -43.84 15.42 -20.90
C THR A 557 -44.83 16.26 -20.11
N THR A 558 -44.90 17.55 -20.44
CA THR A 558 -45.93 18.48 -19.97
C THR A 558 -46.93 18.70 -21.10
N THR A 559 -48.22 18.50 -20.84
CA THR A 559 -49.29 18.74 -21.82
C THR A 559 -50.27 19.77 -21.29
N MET A 560 -50.55 20.81 -22.06
CA MET A 560 -51.52 21.83 -21.69
C MET A 560 -52.96 21.36 -21.93
N LYS A 561 -53.81 21.53 -20.93
CA LYS A 561 -55.23 21.20 -20.94
C LYS A 561 -56.07 22.37 -20.43
N GLY A 562 -57.35 22.39 -20.79
CA GLY A 562 -58.28 23.44 -20.42
C GLY A 562 -59.72 23.14 -20.79
N VAL A 563 -60.54 24.18 -20.98
CA VAL A 563 -61.91 24.05 -21.48
C VAL A 563 -61.92 24.27 -22.99
N ASN A 564 -62.39 23.27 -23.73
CA ASN A 564 -62.67 23.40 -25.15
C ASN A 564 -64.14 23.85 -25.33
N LEU A 565 -64.36 25.07 -25.81
CA LEU A 565 -65.70 25.66 -26.00
C LEU A 565 -66.09 25.66 -27.48
N LEU A 566 -67.24 25.07 -27.81
CA LEU A 566 -67.82 25.10 -29.16
C LEU A 566 -69.25 25.60 -29.10
N LYS A 567 -69.60 26.52 -30.01
CA LYS A 567 -70.94 27.08 -30.16
C LYS A 567 -71.54 26.63 -31.49
N TYR A 568 -72.76 26.12 -31.41
CA TYR A 568 -73.56 25.70 -32.54
C TYR A 568 -74.86 26.49 -32.56
N GLN A 569 -75.43 26.62 -33.75
CA GLN A 569 -76.71 27.27 -34.00
C GLN A 569 -77.61 26.41 -34.88
N ALA A 570 -78.91 26.61 -34.74
CA ALA A 570 -79.95 26.06 -35.60
C ALA A 570 -81.11 27.04 -35.69
N VAL A 571 -81.86 27.03 -36.79
CA VAL A 571 -83.05 27.89 -36.95
C VAL A 571 -84.27 27.02 -37.18
N ALA A 572 -85.32 27.28 -36.41
CA ALA A 572 -86.60 26.60 -36.55
C ALA A 572 -87.75 27.49 -36.08
N ALA A 573 -88.99 26.99 -36.19
CA ALA A 573 -90.11 27.61 -35.49
C ALA A 573 -89.84 27.63 -33.97
N CYS A 574 -90.29 28.67 -33.28
CA CYS A 574 -90.19 28.72 -31.82
C CYS A 574 -90.94 27.53 -31.18
N LYS A 575 -90.39 26.97 -30.10
CA LYS A 575 -90.86 25.75 -29.39
C LYS A 575 -90.66 24.43 -30.16
N ALA A 576 -89.73 24.38 -31.12
CA ALA A 576 -89.28 23.12 -31.73
C ALA A 576 -88.48 22.28 -30.71
N GLY A 577 -88.59 20.95 -30.80
CA GLY A 577 -87.86 20.05 -29.89
C GLY A 577 -86.37 19.95 -30.25
N LEU A 578 -85.50 20.02 -29.24
CA LEU A 578 -84.03 20.06 -29.43
C LEU A 578 -83.47 18.88 -30.26
N THR A 579 -84.06 17.69 -30.14
CA THR A 579 -83.63 16.47 -30.86
C THR A 579 -83.92 16.49 -32.36
N THR A 580 -84.73 17.44 -32.83
CA THR A 580 -85.12 17.58 -34.24
C THR A 580 -84.30 18.65 -34.98
N LEU A 581 -83.42 19.35 -34.27
CA LEU A 581 -82.64 20.46 -34.81
C LEU A 581 -81.35 19.97 -35.48
N SER A 582 -81.05 20.54 -36.64
CA SER A 582 -79.77 20.37 -37.33
C SER A 582 -78.78 21.44 -36.86
N TRP A 583 -77.90 21.08 -35.94
CA TRP A 583 -76.88 21.97 -35.38
C TRP A 583 -75.74 22.19 -36.36
N THR A 584 -75.33 23.45 -36.55
CA THR A 584 -74.15 23.82 -37.34
C THR A 584 -73.31 24.87 -36.62
N THR A 585 -71.99 24.85 -36.85
CA THR A 585 -71.08 25.94 -36.47
C THR A 585 -70.96 27.00 -37.57
N ASP A 586 -71.45 26.68 -38.77
CA ASP A 586 -71.36 27.56 -39.94
C ASP A 586 -72.45 28.64 -39.95
N SER A 587 -72.24 29.67 -40.76
CA SER A 587 -73.22 30.72 -40.99
C SER A 587 -74.47 30.16 -41.68
N ILE A 588 -75.65 30.38 -41.08
CA ILE A 588 -76.94 30.05 -41.70
C ILE A 588 -77.27 31.15 -42.73
N SER A 589 -77.47 30.78 -43.99
CA SER A 589 -77.72 31.72 -45.10
C SER A 589 -78.90 31.28 -45.98
N GLY A 590 -79.35 32.14 -46.90
CA GLY A 590 -80.35 31.74 -47.92
C GLY A 590 -81.84 31.82 -47.52
N GLY A 591 -82.20 32.55 -46.46
CA GLY A 591 -83.61 32.79 -46.09
C GLY A 591 -84.25 31.73 -45.19
N GLU A 592 -83.43 30.83 -44.63
CA GLU A 592 -83.84 29.84 -43.62
C GLU A 592 -84.32 30.49 -42.30
N ALA A 593 -83.77 31.68 -41.98
CA ALA A 593 -84.18 32.52 -40.86
C ALA A 593 -85.19 33.58 -41.30
N LYS A 594 -86.43 33.46 -40.80
CA LYS A 594 -87.53 34.41 -41.04
C LYS A 594 -87.88 35.15 -39.74
N PRO A 595 -88.34 36.41 -39.81
CA PRO A 595 -88.86 37.10 -38.63
C PRO A 595 -89.92 36.25 -37.91
N GLY A 596 -89.81 36.13 -36.59
CA GLY A 596 -90.65 35.26 -35.76
C GLY A 596 -90.15 33.81 -35.59
N ASN A 597 -89.17 33.35 -36.35
CA ASN A 597 -88.45 32.10 -36.04
C ASN A 597 -87.56 32.29 -34.80
N CYS A 598 -87.17 31.19 -34.17
CA CYS A 598 -86.19 31.17 -33.10
C CYS A 598 -84.85 30.63 -33.62
N VAL A 599 -83.77 31.30 -33.23
CA VAL A 599 -82.42 30.77 -33.32
C VAL A 599 -82.16 30.00 -32.03
N TYR A 600 -81.88 28.72 -32.15
CA TYR A 600 -81.46 27.87 -31.05
C TYR A 600 -79.95 27.84 -31.00
N TYR A 601 -79.40 27.95 -29.79
CA TYR A 601 -77.97 27.86 -29.52
C TYR A 601 -77.70 26.62 -28.69
N LYS A 602 -76.61 25.92 -29.02
CA LYS A 602 -76.02 24.84 -28.24
C LYS A 602 -74.57 25.21 -27.99
N ILE A 603 -74.16 25.31 -26.73
CA ILE A 603 -72.76 25.53 -26.38
C ILE A 603 -72.28 24.30 -25.61
N THR A 604 -71.20 23.70 -26.07
CA THR A 604 -70.52 22.58 -25.41
C THR A 604 -69.23 23.08 -24.79
N ALA A 605 -69.02 22.76 -23.52
CA ALA A 605 -67.79 23.01 -22.78
C ALA A 605 -67.20 21.66 -22.35
N GLU A 606 -66.07 21.29 -22.92
CA GLU A 606 -65.38 20.04 -22.62
C GLU A 606 -64.20 20.30 -21.68
N ASN A 607 -64.15 19.60 -20.55
CA ASN A 607 -62.96 19.53 -19.71
C ASN A 607 -61.97 18.54 -20.34
N THR A 608 -60.89 19.07 -20.92
CA THR A 608 -59.95 18.27 -21.73
C THR A 608 -58.89 17.51 -20.92
N PHE A 609 -58.88 17.68 -19.58
CA PHE A 609 -58.04 16.87 -18.70
C PHE A 609 -58.51 15.42 -18.70
N SER A 610 -57.56 14.49 -18.64
CA SER A 610 -57.79 13.05 -18.45
C SER A 610 -57.62 12.61 -16.99
N ASP A 611 -56.84 13.35 -16.19
CA ASP A 611 -56.70 13.11 -14.76
C ASP A 611 -58.00 13.47 -14.01
N ALA A 612 -58.64 12.47 -13.40
CA ALA A 612 -59.88 12.62 -12.62
C ALA A 612 -59.79 13.63 -11.46
N SER A 613 -58.58 13.97 -10.99
CA SER A 613 -58.38 14.99 -9.96
C SER A 613 -58.58 16.43 -10.49
N LYS A 614 -58.49 16.64 -11.81
CA LYS A 614 -58.56 17.95 -12.47
C LYS A 614 -59.99 18.36 -12.79
N VAL A 615 -60.79 18.53 -11.75
CA VAL A 615 -62.17 19.03 -11.85
C VAL A 615 -62.16 20.54 -12.06
N ILE A 616 -62.90 21.02 -13.06
CA ILE A 616 -63.09 22.46 -13.30
C ILE A 616 -64.25 22.94 -12.42
N ASN A 617 -64.00 23.91 -11.55
CA ASN A 617 -65.02 24.43 -10.62
C ASN A 617 -65.49 25.82 -11.03
N GLY A 618 -66.79 26.08 -10.89
CA GLY A 618 -67.39 27.39 -11.16
C GLY A 618 -67.27 27.87 -12.61
N LEU A 619 -67.24 26.95 -13.57
CA LEU A 619 -67.14 27.29 -15.00
C LEU A 619 -68.34 28.14 -15.42
N THR A 620 -68.07 29.38 -15.82
CA THR A 620 -69.08 30.32 -16.27
C THR A 620 -68.96 30.56 -17.77
N VAL A 621 -70.05 30.29 -18.49
CA VAL A 621 -70.20 30.47 -19.93
C VAL A 621 -71.15 31.64 -20.15
N THR A 622 -70.66 32.71 -20.78
CA THR A 622 -71.44 33.90 -21.09
C THR A 622 -71.69 33.99 -22.58
N ASP A 623 -72.95 34.19 -22.97
CA ASP A 623 -73.35 34.52 -24.34
C ASP A 623 -74.06 35.88 -24.37
N THR A 624 -73.57 36.79 -25.22
CA THR A 624 -74.18 38.11 -25.40
C THR A 624 -75.15 38.06 -26.57
N LEU A 625 -76.44 38.24 -26.29
CA LEU A 625 -77.48 38.28 -27.30
C LEU A 625 -77.53 39.67 -27.96
N GLU A 626 -77.65 39.72 -29.28
CA GLU A 626 -77.72 40.98 -30.02
C GLU A 626 -79.12 41.61 -29.92
N THR A 627 -79.49 42.12 -28.74
CA THR A 627 -80.76 42.82 -28.49
C THR A 627 -80.73 44.23 -29.13
N PRO A 628 -81.84 44.73 -29.73
CA PRO A 628 -83.19 44.15 -29.82
C PRO A 628 -83.41 43.25 -31.05
N LYS A 629 -82.37 42.82 -31.77
CA LYS A 629 -82.52 42.02 -33.01
C LYS A 629 -83.02 40.60 -32.72
N ILE A 630 -82.59 40.04 -31.59
CA ILE A 630 -83.10 38.79 -31.05
C ILE A 630 -83.60 38.99 -29.60
N ILE A 631 -84.65 38.27 -29.21
CA ILE A 631 -85.28 38.35 -27.88
C ILE A 631 -85.18 36.97 -27.22
N TYR A 632 -84.58 36.88 -26.04
CA TYR A 632 -84.44 35.62 -25.30
C TYR A 632 -85.80 35.03 -24.91
N GLU A 633 -86.02 33.72 -25.18
CA GLU A 633 -87.29 33.04 -24.92
C GLU A 633 -87.46 32.55 -23.47
N GLY A 634 -86.40 32.58 -22.65
CA GLY A 634 -86.46 32.10 -21.26
C GLY A 634 -86.47 30.57 -21.12
N ASP A 635 -85.94 29.84 -22.11
CA ASP A 635 -86.03 28.39 -22.26
C ASP A 635 -84.71 27.64 -22.00
N PHE A 636 -83.82 28.22 -21.18
CA PHE A 636 -82.53 27.62 -20.86
C PHE A 636 -82.65 26.21 -20.29
N THR A 637 -81.84 25.29 -20.82
CA THR A 637 -81.64 23.94 -20.28
C THR A 637 -80.16 23.54 -20.37
N SER A 638 -79.74 22.59 -19.55
CA SER A 638 -78.35 22.13 -19.51
C SER A 638 -78.27 20.64 -19.17
N GLU A 639 -77.22 19.99 -19.67
CA GLU A 639 -76.90 18.59 -19.39
C GLU A 639 -75.38 18.39 -19.32
N THR A 640 -74.95 17.26 -18.78
CA THR A 640 -73.54 16.89 -18.65
C THR A 640 -73.35 15.42 -19.05
N SER A 641 -72.23 15.07 -19.66
CA SER A 641 -72.00 13.71 -20.19
C SER A 641 -71.57 12.67 -19.14
N GLY A 642 -71.15 13.11 -17.95
CA GLY A 642 -70.51 12.27 -16.92
C GLY A 642 -71.13 12.38 -15.52
N GLY A 643 -72.27 13.08 -15.39
CA GLY A 643 -73.02 13.20 -14.14
C GLY A 643 -72.64 14.38 -13.25
N SER A 644 -71.80 15.31 -13.72
CA SER A 644 -71.60 16.60 -13.04
C SER A 644 -72.90 17.39 -12.93
N PRO A 645 -73.04 18.31 -11.96
CA PRO A 645 -74.21 19.16 -11.84
C PRO A 645 -74.48 19.96 -13.13
N ALA A 646 -75.73 19.94 -13.58
CA ALA A 646 -76.18 20.74 -14.72
C ALA A 646 -76.04 22.25 -14.42
N ALA A 647 -75.68 23.04 -15.44
CA ALA A 647 -75.49 24.48 -15.28
C ALA A 647 -76.78 25.21 -14.86
N LYS A 648 -76.64 26.27 -14.08
CA LYS A 648 -77.72 27.22 -13.75
C LYS A 648 -77.51 28.50 -14.54
N ALA A 649 -78.59 29.11 -15.05
CA ALA A 649 -78.50 30.33 -15.83
C ALA A 649 -79.14 31.55 -15.15
N THR A 650 -78.52 32.70 -15.37
CA THR A 650 -79.07 34.03 -15.08
C THR A 650 -79.03 34.87 -16.35
N TYR A 651 -80.14 35.51 -16.70
CA TYR A 651 -80.20 36.44 -17.83
C TYR A 651 -80.31 37.88 -17.32
N SER A 652 -79.36 38.72 -17.73
CA SER A 652 -79.37 40.16 -17.51
C SER A 652 -79.06 40.83 -18.85
N ASN A 653 -80.10 41.31 -19.54
CA ASN A 653 -80.00 41.87 -20.89
C ASN A 653 -78.75 42.76 -21.06
N PRO A 654 -77.86 42.48 -22.03
CA PRO A 654 -77.97 41.48 -23.11
C PRO A 654 -77.37 40.09 -22.83
N ASP A 655 -76.83 39.84 -21.64
CA ASP A 655 -76.01 38.66 -21.37
C ASP A 655 -76.80 37.52 -20.74
N LEU A 656 -76.65 36.32 -21.31
CA LEU A 656 -77.03 35.04 -20.71
C LEU A 656 -75.78 34.39 -20.11
N VAL A 657 -75.78 34.24 -18.79
CA VAL A 657 -74.65 33.67 -18.05
C VAL A 657 -75.09 32.31 -17.50
N ALA A 658 -74.41 31.24 -17.91
CA ALA A 658 -74.62 29.88 -17.43
C ALA A 658 -73.42 29.41 -16.61
N THR A 659 -73.64 28.93 -15.39
CA THR A 659 -72.57 28.47 -14.49
C THR A 659 -72.72 27.00 -14.18
N PHE A 660 -71.70 26.22 -14.50
CA PHE A 660 -71.51 24.85 -13.99
C PHE A 660 -70.78 24.94 -12.64
N ASP A 661 -71.38 24.38 -11.58
CA ASP A 661 -70.76 24.34 -10.25
C ASP A 661 -69.44 23.54 -10.27
N SER A 662 -69.44 22.43 -11.02
CA SER A 662 -68.25 21.63 -11.32
C SER A 662 -68.39 20.90 -12.66
N LEU A 663 -67.28 20.59 -13.31
CA LEU A 663 -67.20 19.73 -14.50
C LEU A 663 -66.01 18.78 -14.35
N ALA A 664 -66.28 17.47 -14.24
CA ALA A 664 -65.24 16.45 -14.04
C ALA A 664 -64.33 16.32 -15.28
N ALA A 665 -63.17 15.68 -15.10
CA ALA A 665 -62.23 15.43 -16.18
C ALA A 665 -62.89 14.62 -17.31
N SER A 666 -62.55 14.95 -18.56
CA SER A 666 -63.11 14.36 -19.79
C SER A 666 -64.63 14.50 -19.96
N GLU A 667 -65.29 15.34 -19.14
CA GLU A 667 -66.72 15.57 -19.20
C GLU A 667 -67.09 16.76 -20.08
N ILE A 668 -68.24 16.66 -20.75
CA ILE A 668 -68.79 17.71 -21.61
C ILE A 668 -70.06 18.26 -20.94
N GLY A 669 -70.03 19.53 -20.56
CA GLY A 669 -71.20 20.29 -20.17
C GLY A 669 -71.84 20.92 -21.41
N THR A 670 -73.14 20.69 -21.62
CA THR A 670 -73.88 21.25 -22.76
C THR A 670 -75.00 22.15 -22.26
N ILE A 671 -75.11 23.36 -22.83
CA ILE A 671 -76.23 24.27 -22.57
C ILE A 671 -77.00 24.55 -23.85
N TYR A 672 -78.32 24.72 -23.71
CA TYR A 672 -79.25 25.05 -24.77
C TYR A 672 -80.09 26.25 -24.38
N PHE A 673 -80.35 27.14 -25.33
CA PHE A 673 -81.29 28.25 -25.19
C PHE A 673 -81.71 28.74 -26.58
N SER A 674 -82.83 29.47 -26.66
CA SER A 674 -83.27 30.07 -27.91
C SER A 674 -83.61 31.55 -27.78
N ALA A 675 -83.50 32.25 -28.91
CA ALA A 675 -83.90 33.64 -29.03
C ALA A 675 -84.74 33.86 -30.29
N GLN A 676 -85.86 34.54 -30.16
CA GLN A 676 -86.76 34.88 -31.26
C GLN A 676 -86.21 36.05 -32.08
N ILE A 677 -86.25 35.91 -33.40
CA ILE A 677 -85.86 36.96 -34.35
C ILE A 677 -86.92 38.06 -34.38
N SER A 678 -86.51 39.30 -34.09
CA SER A 678 -87.39 40.47 -34.05
C SER A 678 -88.08 40.74 -35.40
N GLN A 679 -89.34 41.18 -35.36
CA GLN A 679 -90.13 41.49 -36.56
C GLN A 679 -89.74 42.81 -37.23
N THR A 680 -89.18 43.76 -36.49
CA THR A 680 -88.88 45.12 -36.97
C THR A 680 -87.39 45.43 -37.04
N GLY A 681 -86.53 44.63 -36.40
CA GLY A 681 -85.07 44.87 -36.34
C GLY A 681 -84.64 46.12 -35.55
N THR A 682 -85.60 46.94 -35.10
CA THR A 682 -85.43 48.11 -34.24
C THR A 682 -86.58 48.15 -33.25
N ASN A 683 -86.25 48.10 -31.96
CA ASN A 683 -87.03 48.73 -30.89
C ASN A 683 -86.05 49.20 -29.82
#